data_AF-A0A5E4EQE6-F1
#
_entry.id   AF-A0A5E4EQE6-F1
#
_cell.length_a   1.000
_cell.length_b   1.000
_cell.length_c   1.000
_cell.angle_alpha   90.00
_cell.angle_beta   90.00
_cell.angle_gamma   90.00
#
_symmetry.space_group_name_H-M   'P 1'
#
loop_
_entity.id
_entity.type
_entity.pdbx_description
1 polymer ?
#
loop_
_entity_poly.entity_id
_entity_poly.type
_entity_poly.pdbx_seq_one_letter_code
_entity_poly.pdbx_strand_id
1 'polypeptide(L)'
;MIGDIEDAVSSTMKKNSWKHSSKQNSEEMRLVAIKTLKLIEDILTSVTKTHPQWEHLVSAVDHRVDRALAILRPHAIADHRALLTSLGWPPPLAILTSSTPDTGRSTEVLNPLFTMQGDLKDQYCENFFALCSLQELQRRRKSRQLEGYNRELALHQPLWVIEELVNPISLASQRHFTKWVDKPEFIFALVYKITRDYVDSMDELLQPLVDEAMLTGYSCREEWISAMVSSLSTYLAKEIFPKYAGQLDEDSITGSQSQARISWLYLVDLMISFDKQIKSLIEHSGILLSLQDDGDFSKVSSLSVFCDRPDWLDLWAEIEISDILEKLKPDTSDERNWTMKVQGAVLLSATEDYKAPAVCSAYLRCLSSVVDRCRSLPSISMRSRFLRLAAVPIIQKFLDCLLIRCQEAEGLTALTDDDALVKVANSINAARYFESVLKEWSEDVFFLEIWSGQSDQLGISVGDQNGNVEPVEGLESGIFYEEIVKLEEFRIEWAEKLSVVILRGFDAQCRDYMKNRRQWQEKSEDGWTVSKFLVGALDYLQGKMSVVENGLNGIDFVGVWRSLAAGIDRSFFNGILMSNVKFYDGGVERFGSDLEVLFGAFGAWCLRPEGFFPRVSEGLKLLKMKEEKLQNSLAGGEKWMKENGIRHLNVPDVEKIVKSRVFTS
;
A
#
# COMPACT_ATOMS: atom_id res chain seq x y z
N MET A 1 16.08 -48.38 -29.09
CA MET A 1 16.18 -47.29 -28.10
C MET A 1 15.17 -47.42 -26.98
N ILE A 2 13.85 -47.32 -27.21
CA ILE A 2 12.87 -47.43 -26.10
C ILE A 2 12.85 -48.83 -25.47
N GLY A 3 12.90 -49.89 -26.29
CA GLY A 3 13.02 -51.26 -25.79
C GLY A 3 14.28 -51.45 -24.94
N ASP A 4 15.41 -50.89 -25.36
CA ASP A 4 16.68 -50.96 -24.61
C ASP A 4 16.60 -50.23 -23.25
N ILE A 5 15.82 -49.15 -23.15
CA ILE A 5 15.54 -48.46 -21.87
C ILE A 5 14.62 -49.31 -21.00
N GLU A 6 13.53 -49.84 -21.55
CA GLU A 6 12.59 -50.70 -20.81
C GLU A 6 13.33 -51.93 -20.24
N ASP A 7 14.27 -52.49 -21.00
CA ASP A 7 15.13 -53.60 -20.58
C ASP A 7 16.17 -53.18 -19.53
N ALA A 8 16.83 -52.02 -19.69
CA ALA A 8 17.80 -51.50 -18.72
C ALA A 8 17.16 -51.08 -17.38
N VAL A 9 15.95 -50.52 -17.42
CA VAL A 9 15.18 -50.20 -16.21
C VAL A 9 14.72 -51.50 -15.52
N SER A 10 14.26 -52.48 -16.28
CA SER A 10 13.83 -53.80 -15.77
C SER A 10 14.99 -54.59 -15.15
N SER A 11 16.19 -54.52 -15.72
CA SER A 11 17.39 -55.18 -15.18
C SER A 11 17.88 -54.54 -13.88
N THR A 12 17.72 -53.21 -13.74
CA THR A 12 18.00 -52.47 -12.50
C THR A 12 17.07 -52.93 -11.37
N MET A 13 15.81 -53.29 -11.65
CA MET A 13 14.87 -53.82 -10.65
C MET A 13 15.12 -55.30 -10.27
N LYS A 14 15.45 -56.16 -11.24
CA LYS A 14 15.50 -57.63 -11.06
C LYS A 14 16.65 -58.12 -10.17
N LYS A 15 17.67 -57.31 -9.87
CA LYS A 15 18.84 -57.74 -9.07
C LYS A 15 18.71 -57.52 -7.56
N ASN A 16 17.71 -56.78 -7.08
CA ASN A 16 17.47 -56.63 -5.64
C ASN A 16 16.88 -57.89 -4.97
N SER A 17 16.44 -58.88 -5.75
CA SER A 17 15.88 -60.14 -5.24
C SER A 17 16.90 -61.29 -5.11
N TRP A 18 18.08 -61.19 -5.74
CA TRP A 18 19.14 -62.21 -5.67
C TRP A 18 20.42 -61.64 -5.04
N LYS A 19 20.70 -62.06 -3.81
CA LYS A 19 21.93 -61.75 -3.07
C LYS A 19 23.15 -62.23 -3.87
N HIS A 20 24.12 -61.33 -4.04
CA HIS A 20 25.49 -61.54 -4.57
C HIS A 20 25.73 -61.44 -6.10
N SER A 21 25.30 -60.35 -6.76
CA SER A 21 26.01 -59.83 -7.93
C SER A 21 26.31 -58.33 -7.75
N SER A 22 27.50 -57.88 -8.17
CA SER A 22 28.13 -56.63 -7.71
C SER A 22 27.27 -55.37 -7.91
N LYS A 23 27.27 -54.47 -6.90
CA LYS A 23 26.64 -53.14 -6.96
C LYS A 23 27.06 -52.34 -8.21
N GLN A 24 28.32 -52.48 -8.62
CA GLN A 24 28.88 -51.87 -9.84
C GLN A 24 28.05 -52.15 -11.12
N ASN A 25 27.51 -53.35 -11.29
CA ASN A 25 26.72 -53.68 -12.48
C ASN A 25 25.36 -52.96 -12.53
N SER A 26 24.83 -52.56 -11.38
CA SER A 26 23.55 -51.84 -11.28
C SER A 26 23.74 -50.35 -11.56
N GLU A 27 24.82 -49.77 -11.04
CA GLU A 27 25.23 -48.38 -11.28
C GLU A 27 25.59 -48.15 -12.75
N GLU A 28 26.32 -49.09 -13.37
CA GLU A 28 26.67 -49.04 -14.79
C GLU A 28 25.42 -49.12 -15.70
N MET A 29 24.46 -49.99 -15.39
CA MET A 29 23.20 -50.08 -16.13
C MET A 29 22.34 -48.80 -16.00
N ARG A 30 22.35 -48.17 -14.83
CA ARG A 30 21.67 -46.88 -14.61
C ARG A 30 22.28 -45.78 -15.46
N LEU A 31 23.61 -45.68 -15.51
CA LEU A 31 24.30 -44.69 -16.35
C LEU A 31 24.00 -44.90 -17.84
N VAL A 32 23.95 -46.15 -18.30
CA VAL A 32 23.53 -46.49 -19.67
C VAL A 32 22.08 -46.08 -19.93
N ALA A 33 21.17 -46.32 -18.99
CA ALA A 33 19.78 -45.90 -19.11
C ALA A 33 19.64 -44.36 -19.19
N ILE A 34 20.34 -43.61 -18.33
CA ILE A 34 20.34 -42.14 -18.33
C ILE A 34 20.92 -41.58 -19.64
N LYS A 35 22.03 -42.14 -20.14
CA LYS A 35 22.61 -41.73 -21.44
C LYS A 35 21.64 -41.98 -22.59
N THR A 36 20.98 -43.13 -22.60
CA THR A 36 19.99 -43.47 -23.64
C THR A 36 18.77 -42.55 -23.58
N LEU A 37 18.31 -42.20 -22.38
CA LEU A 37 17.22 -41.23 -22.20
C LEU A 37 17.58 -39.82 -22.71
N LYS A 38 18.81 -39.34 -22.45
CA LYS A 38 19.31 -38.07 -22.99
C LYS A 38 19.30 -38.07 -24.53
N LEU A 39 19.80 -39.15 -25.14
CA LEU A 39 19.78 -39.30 -26.60
C LEU A 39 18.35 -39.33 -27.18
N ILE A 40 17.40 -39.97 -26.48
CA ILE A 40 15.99 -39.93 -26.89
C ILE A 40 15.45 -38.51 -26.84
N GLU A 41 15.75 -37.74 -25.77
CA GLU A 41 15.28 -36.36 -25.65
C GLU A 41 15.88 -35.44 -26.75
N ASP A 42 17.15 -35.63 -27.11
CA ASP A 42 17.78 -34.92 -28.23
C ASP A 42 17.08 -35.22 -29.56
N ILE A 43 16.75 -36.49 -29.81
CA ILE A 43 15.99 -36.93 -30.99
C ILE A 43 14.58 -36.34 -30.97
N LEU A 44 13.85 -36.43 -29.85
CA LEU A 44 12.50 -35.89 -29.73
C LEU A 44 12.48 -34.38 -29.97
N THR A 45 13.44 -33.64 -29.41
CA THR A 45 13.58 -32.20 -29.62
C THR A 45 13.79 -31.87 -31.11
N SER A 46 14.61 -32.67 -31.82
CA SER A 46 14.79 -32.50 -33.27
C SER A 46 13.51 -32.80 -34.06
N VAL A 47 12.81 -33.88 -33.72
CA VAL A 47 11.59 -34.34 -34.40
C VAL A 47 10.43 -33.36 -34.19
N THR A 48 10.26 -32.83 -32.98
CA THR A 48 9.25 -31.81 -32.68
C THR A 48 9.45 -30.56 -33.54
N LYS A 49 10.71 -30.16 -33.81
CA LYS A 49 11.02 -28.99 -34.64
C LYS A 49 10.89 -29.27 -36.15
N THR A 50 11.29 -30.44 -36.63
CA THR A 50 11.28 -30.76 -38.07
C THR A 50 9.93 -31.29 -38.56
N HIS A 51 9.17 -31.97 -37.70
CA HIS A 51 7.93 -32.68 -38.04
C HIS A 51 6.84 -32.48 -36.99
N PRO A 52 6.22 -31.28 -36.92
CA PRO A 52 5.19 -30.98 -35.91
C PRO A 52 3.95 -31.89 -36.03
N GLN A 53 3.65 -32.42 -37.22
CA GLN A 53 2.54 -33.36 -37.44
C GLN A 53 2.69 -34.72 -36.73
N TRP A 54 3.84 -35.04 -36.12
CA TRP A 54 4.09 -36.32 -35.43
C TRP A 54 3.81 -36.27 -33.92
N GLU A 55 2.98 -35.34 -33.47
CA GLU A 55 2.65 -35.11 -32.07
C GLU A 55 2.21 -36.39 -31.33
N HIS A 56 1.34 -37.21 -31.93
CA HIS A 56 0.90 -38.48 -31.30
C HIS A 56 2.04 -39.48 -31.09
N LEU A 57 3.02 -39.51 -31.98
CA LEU A 57 4.20 -40.36 -31.83
C LEU A 57 5.10 -39.82 -30.72
N VAL A 58 5.35 -38.51 -30.69
CA VAL A 58 6.11 -37.84 -29.62
C VAL A 58 5.47 -38.09 -28.26
N SER A 59 4.14 -37.94 -28.15
CA SER A 59 3.36 -38.22 -26.94
C SER A 59 3.46 -39.70 -26.50
N ALA A 60 3.39 -40.65 -27.43
CA ALA A 60 3.53 -42.07 -27.12
C ALA A 60 4.94 -42.43 -26.58
N VAL A 61 5.99 -41.81 -27.14
CA VAL A 61 7.35 -41.96 -26.63
C VAL A 61 7.48 -41.30 -25.25
N ASP A 62 6.95 -40.09 -25.09
CA ASP A 62 6.92 -39.35 -23.83
C ASP A 62 6.31 -40.19 -22.70
N HIS A 63 5.15 -40.81 -22.91
CA HIS A 63 4.54 -41.70 -21.91
C HIS A 63 5.44 -42.86 -21.48
N ARG A 64 6.27 -43.40 -22.39
CA ARG A 64 7.19 -44.50 -22.08
C ARG A 64 8.42 -44.01 -21.33
N VAL A 65 8.92 -42.83 -21.68
CA VAL A 65 9.97 -42.12 -20.94
C VAL A 65 9.49 -41.78 -19.53
N ASP A 66 8.23 -41.34 -19.34
CA ASP A 66 7.64 -41.08 -18.02
C ASP A 66 7.62 -42.32 -17.14
N ARG A 67 7.24 -43.47 -17.69
CA ARG A 67 7.27 -44.75 -16.96
C ARG A 67 8.69 -45.12 -16.54
N ALA A 68 9.68 -44.90 -17.41
CA ALA A 68 11.08 -45.14 -17.07
C ALA A 68 11.59 -44.19 -15.97
N LEU A 69 11.28 -42.90 -16.06
CA LEU A 69 11.66 -41.88 -15.06
C LEU A 69 10.97 -42.12 -13.70
N ALA A 70 9.70 -42.53 -13.70
CA ALA A 70 8.95 -42.87 -12.50
C ALA A 70 9.58 -44.03 -11.71
N ILE A 71 10.39 -44.87 -12.38
CA ILE A 71 11.16 -45.94 -11.73
C ILE A 71 12.56 -45.43 -11.39
N LEU A 72 13.30 -44.86 -12.34
CA LEU A 72 14.70 -44.48 -12.15
C LEU A 72 14.90 -43.41 -11.08
N ARG A 73 14.02 -42.41 -10.99
CA ARG A 73 14.16 -41.30 -10.05
C ARG A 73 14.07 -41.76 -8.59
N PRO A 74 13.01 -42.48 -8.14
CA PRO A 74 12.97 -42.99 -6.76
C PRO A 74 14.15 -43.89 -6.40
N HIS A 75 14.63 -44.71 -7.34
CA HIS A 75 15.79 -45.58 -7.10
C HIS A 75 17.09 -44.78 -6.93
N ALA A 76 17.33 -43.78 -7.78
CA ALA A 76 18.50 -42.90 -7.65
C ALA A 76 18.49 -42.11 -6.33
N ILE A 77 17.32 -41.61 -5.91
CA ILE A 77 17.15 -40.93 -4.63
C ILE A 77 17.42 -41.88 -3.45
N ALA A 78 16.89 -43.10 -3.50
CA ALA A 78 17.08 -44.09 -2.44
C ALA A 78 18.56 -44.47 -2.25
N ASP A 79 19.29 -44.67 -3.36
CA ASP A 79 20.71 -44.98 -3.31
C ASP A 79 21.55 -43.81 -2.79
N HIS A 80 21.24 -42.59 -3.23
CA HIS A 80 21.89 -41.39 -2.73
C HIS A 80 21.65 -41.20 -1.22
N ARG A 81 20.42 -41.38 -0.73
CA ARG A 81 20.09 -41.37 0.71
C ARG A 81 20.85 -42.45 1.49
N ALA A 82 20.95 -43.66 0.96
CA ALA A 82 21.69 -44.74 1.60
C ALA A 82 23.18 -44.40 1.73
N LEU A 83 23.75 -43.78 0.69
CA LEU A 83 25.14 -43.31 0.73
C LEU A 83 25.32 -42.16 1.73
N LEU A 84 24.45 -41.15 1.74
CA LEU A 84 24.45 -40.08 2.74
C LEU A 84 24.39 -40.63 4.17
N THR A 85 23.54 -41.63 4.41
CA THR A 85 23.43 -42.29 5.73
C THR A 85 24.75 -42.99 6.11
N SER A 86 25.42 -43.64 5.16
CA SER A 86 26.73 -44.27 5.40
C SER A 86 27.85 -43.26 5.70
N LEU A 87 27.71 -42.03 5.22
CA LEU A 87 28.60 -40.91 5.49
C LEU A 87 28.30 -40.20 6.81
N GLY A 88 27.29 -40.65 7.57
CA GLY A 88 26.89 -40.02 8.83
C GLY A 88 26.06 -38.74 8.66
N TRP A 89 25.44 -38.55 7.50
CA TRP A 89 24.48 -37.47 7.26
C TRP A 89 23.07 -37.89 7.71
N PRO A 90 22.29 -37.03 8.40
CA PRO A 90 22.64 -35.69 8.85
C PRO A 90 23.51 -35.72 10.12
N PRO A 91 24.42 -34.74 10.29
CA PRO A 91 25.26 -34.64 11.49
C PRO A 91 24.42 -34.39 12.76
N PRO A 92 24.88 -34.85 13.95
CA PRO A 92 24.15 -34.63 15.20
C PRO A 92 23.94 -33.14 15.50
N LEU A 93 22.68 -32.72 15.60
CA LEU A 93 22.32 -31.32 15.89
C LEU A 93 22.82 -30.83 17.26
N ALA A 94 23.21 -31.73 18.17
CA ALA A 94 23.77 -31.40 19.48
C ALA A 94 25.15 -30.72 19.41
N ILE A 95 25.98 -31.06 18.41
CA ILE A 95 27.31 -30.45 18.21
C ILE A 95 27.16 -28.96 17.82
N LEU A 96 26.03 -28.60 17.21
CA LEU A 96 25.68 -27.23 16.86
C LEU A 96 25.19 -26.41 18.05
N THR A 97 24.99 -26.97 19.24
CA THR A 97 24.48 -26.23 20.41
C THR A 97 25.56 -25.80 21.40
N SER A 98 26.78 -26.35 21.32
CA SER A 98 27.89 -26.03 22.23
C SER A 98 28.94 -25.14 21.57
N SER A 99 28.71 -23.83 21.57
CA SER A 99 29.78 -22.84 21.36
C SER A 99 29.75 -21.83 22.51
N THR A 100 30.30 -22.23 23.66
CA THR A 100 30.74 -21.30 24.71
C THR A 100 31.99 -20.56 24.23
N PRO A 101 32.12 -19.24 24.46
CA PRO A 101 33.07 -18.38 23.75
C PRO A 101 34.48 -18.34 24.37
N ASP A 102 34.93 -19.40 25.07
CA ASP A 102 36.22 -19.39 25.76
C ASP A 102 37.06 -20.62 25.39
N THR A 103 37.74 -20.55 24.24
CA THR A 103 39.14 -20.97 24.00
C THR A 103 39.44 -20.87 22.50
N GLY A 104 40.53 -20.19 22.15
CA GLY A 104 40.92 -19.81 20.78
C GLY A 104 41.37 -20.96 19.86
N ARG A 105 40.51 -21.95 19.64
CA ARG A 105 40.52 -22.83 18.47
C ARG A 105 39.08 -23.00 18.03
N SER A 106 38.71 -22.43 16.89
CA SER A 106 37.43 -22.70 16.23
C SER A 106 37.33 -24.21 16.01
N THR A 107 36.51 -24.91 16.80
CA THR A 107 36.11 -26.27 16.46
C THR A 107 35.17 -26.12 15.28
N GLU A 108 35.72 -26.06 14.06
CA GLU A 108 34.97 -26.06 12.81
C GLU A 108 33.95 -27.20 12.87
N VAL A 109 32.69 -26.88 12.58
CA VAL A 109 31.65 -27.89 12.40
C VAL A 109 32.14 -28.79 11.27
N LEU A 110 32.63 -29.97 11.60
CA LEU A 110 33.14 -30.92 10.62
C LEU A 110 31.96 -31.40 9.78
N ASN A 111 31.74 -30.76 8.64
CA ASN A 111 30.76 -31.20 7.68
C ASN A 111 31.19 -32.59 7.17
N PRO A 112 30.39 -33.65 7.41
CA PRO A 112 30.75 -35.02 7.04
C PRO A 112 31.11 -35.18 5.56
N LEU A 113 30.57 -34.29 4.70
CA LEU A 113 30.85 -34.29 3.27
C LEU A 113 32.33 -33.95 2.95
N PHE A 114 33.05 -33.20 3.80
CA PHE A 114 34.49 -32.94 3.63
C PHE A 114 35.38 -34.13 4.01
N THR A 115 34.85 -35.11 4.73
CA THR A 115 35.63 -36.28 5.15
C THR A 115 35.68 -37.39 4.09
N MET A 116 35.03 -37.18 2.94
CA MET A 116 35.02 -38.14 1.82
C MET A 116 36.41 -38.29 1.20
N GLN A 117 36.94 -39.52 1.17
CA GLN A 117 38.22 -39.86 0.52
C GLN A 117 38.11 -41.16 -0.28
N GLY A 118 38.89 -41.25 -1.37
CA GLY A 118 39.00 -42.45 -2.22
C GLY A 118 37.66 -42.86 -2.85
N ASP A 119 37.43 -44.17 -2.95
CA ASP A 119 36.28 -44.79 -3.62
C ASP A 119 34.90 -44.27 -3.15
N LEU A 120 34.78 -43.81 -1.90
CA LEU A 120 33.53 -43.24 -1.37
C LEU A 120 33.21 -41.87 -1.98
N LYS A 121 34.24 -41.06 -2.27
CA LYS A 121 34.08 -39.78 -2.95
C LYS A 121 33.63 -40.00 -4.39
N ASP A 122 34.23 -40.97 -5.08
CA ASP A 122 33.87 -41.31 -6.46
C ASP A 122 32.43 -41.82 -6.54
N GLN A 123 32.02 -42.71 -5.63
CA GLN A 123 30.63 -43.19 -5.52
C GLN A 123 29.63 -42.05 -5.20
N TYR A 124 30.03 -41.06 -4.40
CA TYR A 124 29.20 -39.90 -4.11
C TYR A 124 29.03 -39.03 -5.35
N CYS A 125 30.13 -38.70 -6.04
CA CYS A 125 30.11 -37.94 -7.28
C CYS A 125 29.26 -38.65 -8.35
N GLU A 126 29.40 -39.96 -8.54
CA GLU A 126 28.60 -40.72 -9.50
C GLU A 126 27.09 -40.65 -9.21
N ASN A 127 26.69 -40.84 -7.95
CA ASN A 127 25.28 -40.74 -7.55
C ASN A 127 24.76 -39.30 -7.65
N PHE A 128 25.60 -38.31 -7.31
CA PHE A 128 25.31 -36.89 -7.48
C PHE A 128 25.04 -36.57 -8.96
N PHE A 129 25.95 -36.96 -9.85
CA PHE A 129 25.82 -36.74 -11.29
C PHE A 129 24.63 -37.47 -11.90
N ALA A 130 24.29 -38.66 -11.40
CA ALA A 130 23.10 -39.39 -11.83
C ALA A 130 21.82 -38.61 -11.50
N LEU A 131 21.71 -38.07 -10.28
CA LEU A 131 20.57 -37.24 -9.86
C LEU A 131 20.48 -35.94 -10.65
N CYS A 132 21.59 -35.20 -10.76
CA CYS A 132 21.64 -33.96 -11.55
C CYS A 132 21.31 -34.21 -13.02
N SER A 133 21.80 -35.31 -13.60
CA SER A 133 21.49 -35.70 -14.98
C SER A 133 20.01 -36.03 -15.20
N LEU A 134 19.35 -36.67 -14.22
CA LEU A 134 17.92 -36.95 -14.28
C LEU A 134 17.09 -35.68 -14.12
N GLN A 135 17.51 -34.76 -13.24
CA GLN A 135 16.87 -33.46 -13.06
C GLN A 135 16.99 -32.61 -14.34
N GLU A 136 18.17 -32.56 -14.95
CA GLU A 136 18.38 -31.82 -16.19
C GLU A 136 17.52 -32.36 -17.34
N LEU A 137 17.45 -33.69 -17.46
CA LEU A 137 16.58 -34.35 -18.43
C LEU A 137 15.11 -33.97 -18.22
N GLN A 138 14.64 -33.96 -16.97
CA GLN A 138 13.27 -33.56 -16.64
C GLN A 138 13.02 -32.08 -16.97
N ARG A 139 13.98 -31.19 -16.70
CA ARG A 139 13.90 -29.77 -17.03
C ARG A 139 13.79 -29.52 -18.54
N ARG A 140 14.68 -30.12 -19.33
CA ARG A 140 14.66 -30.03 -20.81
C ARG A 140 13.34 -30.50 -21.38
N ARG A 141 12.84 -31.63 -20.86
CA ARG A 141 11.59 -32.21 -21.32
C ARG A 141 10.38 -31.34 -21.00
N LYS A 142 10.30 -30.78 -19.80
CA LYS A 142 9.27 -29.78 -19.46
C LYS A 142 9.34 -28.55 -20.36
N SER A 143 10.55 -28.06 -20.65
CA SER A 143 10.76 -26.94 -21.57
C SER A 143 10.23 -27.21 -22.97
N ARG A 144 10.48 -28.42 -23.52
CA ARG A 144 9.92 -28.87 -24.80
C ARG A 144 8.39 -29.01 -24.75
N GLN A 145 7.85 -29.61 -23.69
CA GLN A 145 6.39 -29.83 -23.56
C GLN A 145 5.60 -28.53 -23.37
N LEU A 146 6.22 -27.49 -22.81
CA LEU A 146 5.61 -26.19 -22.55
C LEU A 146 5.95 -25.14 -23.62
N GLU A 147 6.46 -25.56 -24.79
CA GLU A 147 6.84 -24.65 -25.88
C GLU A 147 5.59 -23.88 -26.38
N GLY A 148 5.51 -22.58 -26.07
CA GLY A 148 4.37 -21.70 -26.39
C GLY A 148 3.65 -21.08 -25.19
N TYR A 149 3.93 -21.52 -23.95
CA TYR A 149 3.42 -20.95 -22.69
C TYR A 149 4.56 -20.31 -21.87
N ASN A 150 4.24 -19.38 -20.95
CA ASN A 150 5.22 -18.60 -20.16
C ASN A 150 6.33 -19.49 -19.55
N ARG A 151 7.59 -19.21 -19.94
CA ARG A 151 8.75 -20.10 -19.78
C ARG A 151 9.43 -20.06 -18.41
N GLU A 152 9.38 -18.95 -17.68
CA GLU A 152 10.38 -18.69 -16.64
C GLU A 152 10.01 -19.29 -15.27
N LEU A 153 8.76 -19.16 -14.82
CA LEU A 153 8.34 -19.64 -13.47
C LEU A 153 7.99 -21.14 -13.41
N ALA A 154 7.59 -21.75 -14.53
CA ALA A 154 7.14 -23.15 -14.55
C ALA A 154 8.29 -24.19 -14.62
N LEU A 155 9.53 -23.74 -14.90
CA LEU A 155 10.66 -24.62 -15.20
C LEU A 155 11.66 -24.78 -14.04
N HIS A 156 11.75 -23.82 -13.11
CA HIS A 156 12.70 -23.90 -12.00
C HIS A 156 12.16 -24.79 -10.87
N GLN A 157 12.75 -25.97 -10.70
CA GLN A 157 12.45 -26.88 -9.58
C GLN A 157 13.60 -26.84 -8.56
N PRO A 158 13.35 -27.05 -7.26
CA PRO A 158 14.43 -27.14 -6.29
C PRO A 158 15.48 -28.20 -6.69
N LEU A 159 16.75 -27.95 -6.40
CA LEU A 159 17.81 -28.94 -6.63
C LEU A 159 17.55 -30.20 -5.80
N TRP A 160 17.29 -31.32 -6.47
CA TRP A 160 16.96 -32.57 -5.78
C TRP A 160 18.07 -33.01 -4.85
N VAL A 161 19.33 -32.82 -5.25
CA VAL A 161 20.46 -33.22 -4.40
C VAL A 161 20.48 -32.41 -3.10
N ILE A 162 20.11 -31.14 -3.14
CA ILE A 162 20.02 -30.29 -1.95
C ILE A 162 18.79 -30.66 -1.12
N GLU A 163 17.65 -30.94 -1.73
CA GLU A 163 16.48 -31.47 -1.01
C GLU A 163 16.83 -32.75 -0.23
N GLU A 164 17.63 -33.63 -0.83
CA GLU A 164 18.08 -34.87 -0.19
C GLU A 164 19.04 -34.65 0.98
N LEU A 165 19.73 -33.50 1.02
CA LEU A 165 20.55 -33.09 2.16
C LEU A 165 19.71 -32.42 3.26
N VAL A 166 18.75 -31.58 2.89
CA VAL A 166 17.91 -30.82 3.82
C VAL A 166 16.84 -31.68 4.49
N ASN A 167 16.21 -32.60 3.77
CA ASN A 167 15.11 -33.42 4.30
C ASN A 167 15.47 -34.19 5.59
N PRO A 168 16.63 -34.89 5.69
CA PRO A 168 17.04 -35.53 6.93
C PRO A 168 17.30 -34.56 8.09
N ILE A 169 17.86 -33.38 7.81
CA ILE A 169 18.07 -32.32 8.81
C ILE A 169 16.74 -31.80 9.33
N SER A 170 15.78 -31.54 8.43
CA SER A 170 14.44 -31.11 8.77
C SER A 170 13.77 -32.11 9.73
N LEU A 171 13.78 -33.39 9.38
CA LEU A 171 13.23 -34.47 10.21
C LEU A 171 13.91 -34.59 11.57
N ALA A 172 15.24 -34.43 11.63
CA ALA A 172 15.96 -34.41 12.90
C ALA A 172 15.58 -33.19 13.76
N SER A 173 15.42 -32.02 13.13
CA SER A 173 15.07 -30.75 13.78
C SER A 173 13.64 -30.75 14.32
N GLN A 174 12.70 -31.41 13.64
CA GLN A 174 11.29 -31.53 14.08
C GLN A 174 11.14 -32.18 15.47
N ARG A 175 12.06 -33.06 15.87
CA ARG A 175 12.09 -33.66 17.22
C ARG A 175 12.38 -32.62 18.32
N HIS A 176 13.07 -31.54 17.96
CA HIS A 176 13.30 -30.40 18.84
C HIS A 176 12.16 -29.40 18.75
N PHE A 177 11.67 -29.10 17.53
CA PHE A 177 10.60 -28.12 17.32
C PHE A 177 9.30 -28.48 18.06
N THR A 178 8.96 -29.76 18.13
CA THR A 178 7.80 -30.24 18.91
C THR A 178 7.86 -29.90 20.40
N LYS A 179 9.07 -29.66 20.96
CA LYS A 179 9.26 -29.22 22.35
C LYS A 179 9.29 -27.70 22.50
N TRP A 180 9.37 -26.96 21.40
CA TRP A 180 9.51 -25.51 21.33
C TRP A 180 8.31 -24.83 20.65
N VAL A 181 7.16 -25.50 20.60
CA VAL A 181 5.93 -24.94 20.02
C VAL A 181 5.56 -23.61 20.68
N ASP A 182 5.77 -23.50 22.00
CA ASP A 182 5.52 -22.28 22.77
C ASP A 182 6.69 -21.28 22.74
N LYS A 183 7.80 -21.63 22.08
CA LYS A 183 9.05 -20.84 21.98
C LYS A 183 9.59 -20.86 20.54
N PRO A 184 8.83 -20.29 19.59
CA PRO A 184 9.21 -20.30 18.17
C PRO A 184 10.57 -19.64 17.92
N GLU A 185 11.04 -18.74 18.78
CA GLU A 185 12.38 -18.13 18.66
C GLU A 185 13.52 -19.15 18.58
N PHE A 186 13.41 -20.29 19.28
CA PHE A 186 14.42 -21.35 19.21
C PHE A 186 14.38 -22.12 17.90
N ILE A 187 13.20 -22.22 17.27
CA ILE A 187 13.01 -22.84 15.96
C ILE A 187 13.72 -21.99 14.90
N PHE A 188 13.42 -20.68 14.85
CA PHE A 188 14.07 -19.76 13.91
C PHE A 188 15.59 -19.70 14.13
N ALA A 189 16.05 -19.62 15.38
CA ALA A 189 17.47 -19.58 15.70
C ALA A 189 18.22 -20.84 15.25
N LEU A 190 17.62 -22.03 15.45
CA LEU A 190 18.23 -23.29 15.02
C LEU A 190 18.30 -23.38 13.49
N VAL A 191 17.22 -23.04 12.79
CA VAL A 191 17.19 -23.07 11.31
C VAL A 191 18.20 -22.07 10.73
N TYR A 192 18.24 -20.84 11.25
CA TYR A 192 19.20 -19.83 10.80
C TYR A 192 20.64 -20.30 11.02
N LYS A 193 20.94 -20.86 12.21
CA LYS A 193 22.26 -21.38 12.53
C LYS A 193 22.69 -22.48 11.56
N ILE A 194 21.84 -23.48 11.33
CA ILE A 194 22.15 -24.57 10.39
C ILE A 194 22.35 -24.02 8.98
N THR A 195 21.48 -23.09 8.55
CA THR A 195 21.58 -22.50 7.21
C THR A 195 22.93 -21.81 7.04
N ARG A 196 23.30 -20.92 7.96
CA ARG A 196 24.56 -20.17 7.96
C ARG A 196 25.79 -21.07 8.10
N ASP A 197 25.78 -22.04 9.00
CA ASP A 197 26.96 -22.83 9.32
C ASP A 197 27.37 -23.77 8.16
N TYR A 198 26.42 -24.16 7.29
CA TYR A 198 26.68 -25.05 6.16
C TYR A 198 26.69 -24.36 4.79
N VAL A 199 26.23 -23.11 4.66
CA VAL A 199 26.06 -22.47 3.34
C VAL A 199 27.36 -22.39 2.54
N ASP A 200 28.45 -21.97 3.16
CA ASP A 200 29.76 -21.84 2.48
C ASP A 200 30.31 -23.21 2.09
N SER A 201 30.14 -24.18 2.99
CA SER A 201 30.50 -25.58 2.73
C SER A 201 29.75 -26.19 1.55
N MET A 202 28.45 -25.91 1.43
CA MET A 202 27.64 -26.44 0.33
C MET A 202 28.03 -25.80 -1.00
N ASP A 203 28.34 -24.51 -0.97
CA ASP A 203 28.83 -23.77 -2.15
C ASP A 203 30.18 -24.32 -2.62
N GLU A 204 31.17 -24.43 -1.74
CA GLU A 204 32.52 -24.89 -2.09
C GLU A 204 32.54 -26.34 -2.59
N LEU A 205 31.71 -27.22 -2.02
CA LEU A 205 31.75 -28.65 -2.30
C LEU A 205 30.82 -29.07 -3.44
N LEU A 206 29.62 -28.49 -3.52
CA LEU A 206 28.59 -28.94 -4.46
C LEU A 206 28.53 -28.09 -5.72
N GLN A 207 28.83 -26.79 -5.67
CA GLN A 207 28.74 -25.93 -6.86
C GLN A 207 29.61 -26.46 -8.03
N PRO A 208 30.88 -26.90 -7.83
CA PRO A 208 31.67 -27.45 -8.92
C PRO A 208 31.04 -28.69 -9.57
N LEU A 209 30.35 -29.53 -8.78
CA LEU A 209 29.67 -30.73 -9.28
C LEU A 209 28.39 -30.37 -10.05
N VAL A 210 27.66 -29.33 -9.61
CA VAL A 210 26.48 -28.81 -10.34
C VAL A 210 26.90 -28.20 -11.68
N ASP A 211 28.01 -27.45 -11.69
CA ASP A 211 28.57 -26.85 -12.90
C ASP A 211 29.03 -27.93 -13.89
N GLU A 212 29.72 -28.97 -13.41
CA GLU A 212 30.10 -30.12 -14.24
C GLU A 212 28.88 -30.90 -14.77
N ALA A 213 27.79 -30.95 -14.01
CA ALA A 213 26.53 -31.54 -14.43
C ALA A 213 25.74 -30.69 -15.45
N MET A 214 26.21 -29.48 -15.79
CA MET A 214 25.60 -28.55 -16.75
C MET A 214 24.19 -28.07 -16.36
N LEU A 215 23.90 -27.97 -15.06
CA LEU A 215 22.66 -27.41 -14.52
C LEU A 215 22.75 -25.87 -14.46
N THR A 216 22.76 -25.24 -15.63
CA THR A 216 22.87 -23.77 -15.75
C THR A 216 21.73 -23.04 -15.04
N GLY A 217 22.05 -22.01 -14.25
CA GLY A 217 21.07 -21.19 -13.53
C GLY A 217 20.78 -21.64 -12.09
N TYR A 218 21.49 -22.66 -11.59
CA TYR A 218 21.39 -23.08 -10.20
C TYR A 218 22.60 -22.64 -9.38
N SER A 219 22.33 -22.04 -8.22
CA SER A 219 23.30 -21.71 -7.19
C SER A 219 23.09 -22.62 -5.98
N CYS A 220 24.09 -23.41 -5.61
CA CYS A 220 24.03 -24.29 -4.44
C CYS A 220 23.78 -23.52 -3.15
N ARG A 221 24.34 -22.32 -3.04
CA ARG A 221 24.08 -21.41 -1.91
C ARG A 221 22.60 -21.00 -1.84
N GLU A 222 22.03 -20.49 -2.93
CA GLU A 222 20.63 -20.05 -2.95
C GLU A 222 19.67 -21.22 -2.71
N GLU A 223 19.91 -22.34 -3.36
CA GLU A 223 19.08 -23.54 -3.24
C GLU A 223 19.16 -24.15 -1.84
N TRP A 224 20.33 -24.11 -1.18
CA TRP A 224 20.47 -24.51 0.22
C TRP A 224 19.64 -23.63 1.15
N ILE A 225 19.77 -22.31 1.00
CA ILE A 225 19.01 -21.34 1.80
C ILE A 225 17.51 -21.51 1.57
N SER A 226 17.08 -21.52 0.30
CA SER A 226 15.69 -21.74 -0.12
C SER A 226 15.12 -23.04 0.45
N ALA A 227 15.84 -24.15 0.35
CA ALA A 227 15.38 -25.44 0.88
C ALA A 227 15.24 -25.42 2.42
N MET A 228 16.16 -24.79 3.14
CA MET A 228 16.07 -24.63 4.60
C MET A 228 14.87 -23.76 5.01
N VAL A 229 14.66 -22.62 4.33
CA VAL A 229 13.53 -21.72 4.56
C VAL A 229 12.19 -22.40 4.20
N SER A 230 12.13 -23.13 3.09
CA SER A 230 10.95 -23.88 2.66
C SER A 230 10.59 -24.99 3.67
N SER A 231 11.60 -25.68 4.20
CA SER A 231 11.41 -26.68 5.27
C SER A 231 10.82 -26.05 6.54
N LEU A 232 11.33 -24.88 6.95
CA LEU A 232 10.77 -24.13 8.08
C LEU A 232 9.33 -23.70 7.80
N SER A 233 9.07 -23.09 6.64
CA SER A 233 7.74 -22.63 6.21
C SER A 233 6.73 -23.78 6.21
N THR A 234 7.14 -24.95 5.70
CA THR A 234 6.32 -26.17 5.73
C THR A 234 5.99 -26.60 7.15
N TYR A 235 6.93 -26.50 8.08
CA TYR A 235 6.69 -26.82 9.49
C TYR A 235 5.73 -25.80 10.14
N LEU A 236 5.95 -24.51 9.93
CA LEU A 236 5.08 -23.43 10.44
C LEU A 236 3.64 -23.65 9.96
N ALA A 237 3.46 -23.89 8.67
CA ALA A 237 2.14 -24.11 8.05
C ALA A 237 1.43 -25.37 8.55
N LYS A 238 2.17 -26.44 8.87
CA LYS A 238 1.56 -27.70 9.33
C LYS A 238 1.27 -27.73 10.83
N GLU A 239 2.15 -27.14 11.64
CA GLU A 239 2.18 -27.42 13.09
C GLU A 239 1.96 -26.20 13.99
N ILE A 240 2.31 -24.98 13.53
CA ILE A 240 2.23 -23.77 14.35
C ILE A 240 0.98 -22.95 13.98
N PHE A 241 0.86 -22.53 12.72
CA PHE A 241 -0.25 -21.69 12.27
C PHE A 241 -1.63 -22.31 12.54
N PRO A 242 -1.88 -23.61 12.29
CA PRO A 242 -3.17 -24.22 12.63
C PRO A 242 -3.51 -24.19 14.12
N LYS A 243 -2.52 -24.24 15.02
CA LYS A 243 -2.75 -24.15 16.47
C LYS A 243 -3.16 -22.74 16.87
N TYR A 244 -2.46 -21.73 16.35
CA TYR A 244 -2.81 -20.33 16.63
C TYR A 244 -4.14 -19.94 15.98
N ALA A 245 -4.43 -20.41 14.77
CA ALA A 245 -5.72 -20.20 14.12
C ALA A 245 -6.86 -20.87 14.90
N GLY A 246 -6.70 -22.12 15.34
CA GLY A 246 -7.71 -22.80 16.16
C GLY A 246 -7.98 -22.11 17.50
N GLN A 247 -6.95 -21.57 18.14
CA GLN A 247 -7.09 -20.78 19.38
C GLN A 247 -7.84 -19.46 19.15
N LEU A 248 -7.78 -18.88 17.94
CA LEU A 248 -8.54 -17.67 17.61
C LEU A 248 -10.03 -17.95 17.40
N ASP A 249 -10.39 -19.15 16.90
CA ASP A 249 -11.77 -19.56 16.63
C ASP A 249 -12.53 -20.06 17.88
N GLU A 250 -11.87 -20.79 18.79
CA GLU A 250 -12.53 -21.39 19.97
C GLU A 250 -12.87 -20.36 21.09
N ASP A 251 -12.16 -19.23 21.15
CA ASP A 251 -12.09 -18.38 22.35
C ASP A 251 -12.99 -17.13 22.37
N SER A 252 -14.04 -17.08 21.53
CA SER A 252 -15.03 -15.98 21.52
C SER A 252 -15.82 -15.80 22.84
N ILE A 253 -15.61 -16.65 23.84
CA ILE A 253 -16.42 -16.73 25.07
C ILE A 253 -15.64 -16.38 26.36
N THR A 254 -14.29 -16.37 26.36
CA THR A 254 -13.50 -16.46 27.64
C THR A 254 -12.38 -15.42 27.84
N GLY A 255 -12.23 -14.40 26.99
CA GLY A 255 -11.27 -13.30 27.22
C GLY A 255 -9.78 -13.65 26.97
N SER A 256 -9.49 -14.88 26.53
CA SER A 256 -8.14 -15.36 26.14
C SER A 256 -7.70 -14.90 24.75
N GLN A 257 -8.59 -14.29 23.95
CA GLN A 257 -8.35 -13.89 22.57
C GLN A 257 -7.16 -12.93 22.41
N SER A 258 -6.89 -12.06 23.40
CA SER A 258 -5.75 -11.14 23.37
C SER A 258 -4.40 -11.86 23.36
N GLN A 259 -4.27 -13.00 24.05
CA GLN A 259 -3.00 -13.74 24.12
C GLN A 259 -2.68 -14.45 22.80
N ALA A 260 -3.70 -15.02 22.15
CA ALA A 260 -3.55 -15.66 20.83
C ALA A 260 -3.15 -14.61 19.76
N ARG A 261 -3.79 -13.43 19.77
CA ARG A 261 -3.43 -12.29 18.90
C ARG A 261 -2.00 -11.83 19.10
N ILE A 262 -1.56 -11.66 20.36
CA ILE A 262 -0.18 -11.28 20.68
C ILE A 262 0.81 -12.35 20.19
N SER A 263 0.49 -13.64 20.38
CA SER A 263 1.34 -14.75 19.95
C SER A 263 1.48 -14.81 18.42
N TRP A 264 0.39 -14.52 17.70
CA TRP A 264 0.41 -14.39 16.24
C TRP A 264 1.31 -13.24 15.78
N LEU A 265 1.13 -12.04 16.34
CA LEU A 265 1.95 -10.88 15.97
C LEU A 265 3.43 -11.11 16.28
N TYR A 266 3.74 -11.73 17.43
CA TYR A 266 5.10 -12.12 17.80
C TYR A 266 5.70 -13.15 16.82
N LEU A 267 4.91 -14.13 16.37
CA LEU A 267 5.37 -15.08 15.34
C LEU A 267 5.73 -14.34 14.05
N VAL A 268 4.88 -13.41 13.59
CA VAL A 268 5.14 -12.61 12.39
C VAL A 268 6.40 -11.74 12.57
N ASP A 269 6.62 -11.16 13.75
CA ASP A 269 7.85 -10.40 14.05
C ASP A 269 9.11 -11.28 13.93
N LEU A 270 9.05 -12.51 14.44
CA LEU A 270 10.13 -13.48 14.31
C LEU A 270 10.37 -13.85 12.84
N MET A 271 9.31 -14.04 12.05
CA MET A 271 9.42 -14.33 10.61
C MET A 271 10.06 -13.16 9.85
N ILE A 272 9.62 -11.92 10.10
CA ILE A 272 10.21 -10.72 9.48
C ILE A 272 11.68 -10.58 9.86
N SER A 273 12.03 -10.80 11.13
CA SER A 273 13.41 -10.72 11.62
C SER A 273 14.30 -11.80 10.98
N PHE A 274 13.81 -13.04 10.94
CA PHE A 274 14.48 -14.16 10.30
C PHE A 274 14.72 -13.89 8.80
N ASP A 275 13.70 -13.44 8.07
CA ASP A 275 13.83 -13.12 6.65
C ASP A 275 14.84 -12.00 6.40
N LYS A 276 14.93 -10.99 7.28
CA LYS A 276 15.97 -9.95 7.19
C LYS A 276 17.38 -10.53 7.38
N GLN A 277 17.55 -11.47 8.31
CA GLN A 277 18.84 -12.15 8.51
C GLN A 277 19.21 -13.01 7.30
N ILE A 278 18.25 -13.71 6.70
CA ILE A 278 18.47 -14.51 5.49
C ILE A 278 18.82 -13.62 4.29
N LYS A 279 18.14 -12.48 4.10
CA LYS A 279 18.48 -11.51 3.03
C LYS A 279 19.91 -11.00 3.18
N SER A 280 20.32 -10.62 4.39
CA SER A 280 21.69 -10.20 4.68
C SER A 280 22.71 -11.31 4.37
N LEU A 281 22.40 -12.58 4.67
CA LEU A 281 23.25 -13.72 4.33
C LEU A 281 23.46 -13.86 2.81
N ILE A 282 22.41 -13.60 2.01
CA ILE A 282 22.48 -13.64 0.54
C ILE A 282 23.27 -12.45 0.00
N GLU A 283 22.99 -11.23 0.47
CA GLU A 283 23.66 -10.00 0.04
C GLU A 283 25.18 -10.03 0.29
N HIS A 284 25.61 -10.59 1.42
CA HIS A 284 27.04 -10.77 1.73
C HIS A 284 27.78 -11.69 0.75
N SER A 285 27.05 -12.47 -0.03
CA SER A 285 27.61 -13.43 -0.98
C SER A 285 27.86 -12.84 -2.38
N GLY A 286 27.62 -11.53 -2.57
CA GLY A 286 27.84 -10.84 -3.85
C GLY A 286 26.82 -11.16 -4.94
N ILE A 287 25.80 -11.95 -4.60
CA ILE A 287 24.64 -12.24 -5.44
C ILE A 287 23.70 -11.05 -5.30
N LEU A 288 23.60 -10.26 -6.36
CA LEU A 288 22.56 -9.25 -6.49
C LEU A 288 21.27 -10.03 -6.81
N LEU A 289 20.42 -10.27 -5.80
CA LEU A 289 19.02 -10.59 -6.06
C LEU A 289 18.48 -9.43 -6.90
N SER A 290 18.37 -9.62 -8.21
CA SER A 290 17.75 -8.60 -9.04
C SER A 290 16.34 -8.41 -8.48
N LEU A 291 16.05 -7.20 -8.02
CA LEU A 291 14.76 -6.72 -7.50
C LEU A 291 13.57 -6.90 -8.47
N GLN A 292 13.74 -7.64 -9.56
CA GLN A 292 12.91 -7.60 -10.74
C GLN A 292 12.09 -8.88 -10.99
N ASP A 293 12.27 -9.94 -10.19
CA ASP A 293 11.45 -11.15 -10.32
C ASP A 293 10.75 -11.52 -9.00
N ASP A 294 9.47 -11.16 -8.88
CA ASP A 294 8.58 -11.43 -7.74
C ASP A 294 8.56 -12.94 -7.39
N GLY A 295 8.96 -13.79 -8.35
CA GLY A 295 9.09 -15.24 -8.19
C GLY A 295 10.27 -15.71 -7.33
N ASP A 296 11.42 -15.03 -7.35
CA ASP A 296 12.63 -15.54 -6.69
C ASP A 296 12.69 -15.23 -5.20
N PHE A 297 12.12 -14.10 -4.79
CA PHE A 297 12.07 -13.73 -3.38
C PHE A 297 11.06 -14.54 -2.57
N SER A 298 10.03 -15.08 -3.23
CA SER A 298 9.05 -15.98 -2.62
C SER A 298 9.69 -17.26 -2.09
N LYS A 299 10.75 -17.76 -2.74
CA LYS A 299 11.42 -19.03 -2.39
C LYS A 299 12.23 -18.94 -1.11
N VAL A 300 12.68 -17.73 -0.75
CA VAL A 300 13.64 -17.51 0.34
C VAL A 300 13.03 -16.78 1.54
N SER A 301 11.71 -16.54 1.50
CA SER A 301 10.96 -15.88 2.57
C SER A 301 10.12 -16.87 3.35
N SER A 302 10.20 -16.83 4.68
CA SER A 302 9.31 -17.60 5.54
C SER A 302 7.85 -17.11 5.48
N LEU A 303 7.63 -15.86 5.07
CA LEU A 303 6.31 -15.27 4.85
C LEU A 303 5.60 -15.84 3.61
N SER A 304 6.26 -16.68 2.81
CA SER A 304 5.65 -17.43 1.71
C SER A 304 4.52 -18.36 2.16
N VAL A 305 4.46 -18.71 3.44
CA VAL A 305 3.32 -19.46 4.04
C VAL A 305 1.97 -18.79 3.72
N PHE A 306 1.95 -17.46 3.65
CA PHE A 306 0.75 -16.69 3.31
C PHE A 306 0.42 -16.72 1.80
N CYS A 307 1.34 -17.12 0.93
CA CYS A 307 1.04 -17.38 -0.49
C CYS A 307 0.13 -18.60 -0.64
N ASP A 308 0.41 -19.68 0.10
CA ASP A 308 -0.37 -20.92 0.07
C ASP A 308 -1.71 -20.77 0.81
N ARG A 309 -1.75 -19.89 1.81
CA ARG A 309 -2.92 -19.63 2.68
C ARG A 309 -3.24 -18.14 2.76
N PRO A 310 -3.92 -17.58 1.75
CA PRO A 310 -4.31 -16.16 1.76
C PRO A 310 -5.30 -15.83 2.89
N ASP A 311 -6.05 -16.82 3.40
CA ASP A 311 -6.91 -16.68 4.57
C ASP A 311 -6.13 -16.30 5.84
N TRP A 312 -4.90 -16.79 5.99
CA TRP A 312 -4.05 -16.40 7.12
C TRP A 312 -3.46 -14.99 6.96
N LEU A 313 -3.28 -14.52 5.73
CA LEU A 313 -2.91 -13.13 5.48
C LEU A 313 -4.03 -12.17 5.90
N ASP A 314 -5.27 -12.53 5.58
CA ASP A 314 -6.46 -11.76 5.98
C ASP A 314 -6.58 -11.72 7.51
N LEU A 315 -6.44 -12.87 8.16
CA LEU A 315 -6.46 -12.98 9.62
C LEU A 315 -5.36 -12.14 10.27
N TRP A 316 -4.15 -12.14 9.70
CA TRP A 316 -3.09 -11.26 10.18
C TRP A 316 -3.48 -9.78 10.06
N ALA A 317 -4.01 -9.35 8.92
CA ALA A 317 -4.46 -7.97 8.73
C ALA A 317 -5.54 -7.57 9.75
N GLU A 318 -6.52 -8.44 10.01
CA GLU A 318 -7.57 -8.19 11.02
C GLU A 318 -7.01 -8.04 12.43
N ILE A 319 -6.06 -8.91 12.82
CA ILE A 319 -5.38 -8.84 14.12
C ILE A 319 -4.57 -7.54 14.23
N GLU A 320 -3.85 -7.18 13.17
CA GLU A 320 -3.00 -5.98 13.11
C GLU A 320 -3.84 -4.71 13.28
N ILE A 321 -4.96 -4.58 12.57
CA ILE A 321 -5.89 -3.44 12.73
C ILE A 321 -6.43 -3.40 14.13
N SER A 322 -6.89 -4.55 14.67
CA SER A 322 -7.50 -4.61 15.99
C SER A 322 -6.53 -4.11 17.07
N ASP A 323 -5.28 -4.55 17.04
CA ASP A 323 -4.22 -4.10 17.94
C ASP A 323 -3.89 -2.61 17.78
N ILE A 324 -3.79 -2.12 16.54
CA ILE A 324 -3.52 -0.70 16.25
C ILE A 324 -4.66 0.19 16.74
N LEU A 325 -5.91 -0.20 16.47
CA LEU A 325 -7.07 0.57 16.92
C LEU A 325 -7.16 0.59 18.44
N GLU A 326 -6.79 -0.50 19.13
CA GLU A 326 -6.67 -0.50 20.60
C GLU A 326 -5.59 0.46 21.10
N LYS A 327 -4.44 0.53 20.43
CA LYS A 327 -3.35 1.46 20.75
C LYS A 327 -3.71 2.93 20.45
N LEU A 328 -4.54 3.19 19.44
CA LEU A 328 -4.97 4.54 19.05
C LEU A 328 -6.13 5.11 19.89
N LYS A 329 -6.90 4.26 20.60
CA LYS A 329 -7.99 4.70 21.49
C LYS A 329 -7.57 5.80 22.49
N PRO A 330 -6.51 5.65 23.30
CA PRO A 330 -6.11 6.70 24.24
C PRO A 330 -5.79 8.01 23.53
N ASP A 331 -5.03 7.96 22.43
CA ASP A 331 -4.62 9.13 21.66
C ASP A 331 -5.82 9.87 21.05
N THR A 332 -6.82 9.12 20.59
CA THR A 332 -8.06 9.65 19.99
C THR A 332 -8.99 10.22 21.05
N SER A 333 -9.00 9.65 22.26
CA SER A 333 -9.86 10.08 23.35
C SER A 333 -9.37 11.33 24.08
N ASP A 334 -8.07 11.63 24.03
CA ASP A 334 -7.51 12.81 24.67
C ASP A 334 -7.71 14.06 23.79
N GLU A 335 -8.57 14.97 24.25
CA GLU A 335 -8.88 16.20 23.51
C GLU A 335 -7.71 17.17 23.35
N ARG A 336 -6.66 17.00 24.17
CA ARG A 336 -5.40 17.75 24.00
C ARG A 336 -4.71 17.39 22.70
N ASN A 337 -4.79 16.14 22.25
CA ASN A 337 -4.15 15.71 21.00
C ASN A 337 -4.81 16.31 19.75
N TRP A 338 -6.07 16.72 19.87
CA TRP A 338 -6.83 17.36 18.79
C TRP A 338 -6.62 18.87 18.70
N THR A 339 -6.08 19.49 19.75
CA THR A 339 -5.87 20.94 19.84
C THR A 339 -4.39 21.32 19.79
N MET A 340 -3.51 20.47 20.33
CA MET A 340 -2.07 20.65 20.29
C MET A 340 -1.58 20.55 18.84
N LYS A 341 -0.98 21.64 18.35
CA LYS A 341 -0.38 21.69 17.02
C LYS A 341 0.95 20.94 17.03
N VAL A 342 1.22 20.19 15.97
CA VAL A 342 2.52 19.54 15.79
C VAL A 342 3.57 20.62 15.60
N GLN A 343 4.40 20.86 16.63
CA GLN A 343 5.52 21.79 16.52
C GLN A 343 6.66 21.10 15.77
N GLY A 344 6.85 21.44 14.50
CA GLY A 344 8.02 21.04 13.72
C GLY A 344 7.79 19.86 12.76
N ALA A 345 7.25 20.18 11.58
CA ALA A 345 7.56 19.44 10.35
C ALA A 345 8.21 20.42 9.37
N VAL A 346 9.41 20.92 9.73
CA VAL A 346 10.25 21.79 8.89
C VAL A 346 11.10 20.94 7.90
N LEU A 347 10.75 19.67 7.70
CA LEU A 347 11.63 18.73 6.99
C LEU A 347 11.08 18.14 5.69
N LEU A 348 9.97 18.64 5.13
CA LEU A 348 9.59 18.31 3.77
C LEU A 348 9.13 19.58 3.03
N SER A 349 9.57 19.69 1.80
CA SER A 349 9.68 20.88 0.98
C SER A 349 8.33 21.46 0.52
N ALA A 350 7.63 22.20 1.39
CA ALA A 350 6.72 23.27 0.98
C ALA A 350 6.31 24.13 2.18
N THR A 351 6.14 25.41 1.88
CA THR A 351 5.91 26.59 2.74
C THR A 351 4.57 26.61 3.50
N GLU A 352 3.95 25.45 3.78
CA GLU A 352 2.55 25.38 4.22
C GLU A 352 2.41 25.00 5.69
N ASP A 353 2.02 25.97 6.52
CA ASP A 353 1.61 25.72 7.90
C ASP A 353 0.21 25.07 7.90
N TYR A 354 0.20 23.73 7.82
CA TYR A 354 -1.02 22.93 7.86
C TYR A 354 -1.78 23.05 9.18
N LYS A 355 -1.17 23.59 10.25
CA LYS A 355 -1.76 23.65 11.60
C LYS A 355 -2.37 22.32 12.05
N ALA A 356 -1.70 21.21 11.72
CA ALA A 356 -2.21 19.86 11.97
C ALA A 356 -2.17 19.51 13.46
N PRO A 357 -3.21 18.83 13.99
CA PRO A 357 -3.23 18.37 15.37
C PRO A 357 -2.32 17.15 15.60
N ALA A 358 -1.83 16.99 16.83
CA ALA A 358 -0.90 15.93 17.24
C ALA A 358 -1.43 14.50 16.98
N VAL A 359 -2.75 14.29 17.04
CA VAL A 359 -3.38 12.99 16.72
C VAL A 359 -3.02 12.48 15.32
N CYS A 360 -2.79 13.36 14.34
CA CYS A 360 -2.37 12.95 12.99
C CYS A 360 -1.05 12.19 13.04
N SER A 361 -0.12 12.62 13.88
CA SER A 361 1.18 11.97 14.04
C SER A 361 1.06 10.57 14.64
N ALA A 362 0.06 10.34 15.50
CA ALA A 362 -0.21 9.01 16.05
C ALA A 362 -0.72 8.05 14.97
N TYR A 363 -1.74 8.47 14.21
CA TYR A 363 -2.27 7.67 13.10
C TYR A 363 -1.23 7.40 12.02
N LEU A 364 -0.46 8.42 11.59
CA LEU A 364 0.59 8.25 10.58
C LEU A 364 1.72 7.34 11.04
N ARG A 365 2.08 7.37 12.34
CA ARG A 365 3.07 6.44 12.91
C ARG A 365 2.57 4.99 12.85
N CYS A 366 1.31 4.77 13.21
CA CYS A 366 0.69 3.45 13.13
C CYS A 366 0.60 2.97 11.67
N LEU A 367 0.16 3.82 10.74
CA LEU A 367 0.15 3.50 9.31
C LEU A 367 1.55 3.18 8.77
N SER A 368 2.56 3.98 9.13
CA SER A 368 3.94 3.73 8.72
C SER A 368 4.43 2.37 9.21
N SER A 369 4.10 2.00 10.45
CA SER A 369 4.40 0.68 11.01
C SER A 369 3.74 -0.46 10.21
N VAL A 370 2.48 -0.31 9.78
CA VAL A 370 1.78 -1.29 8.95
C VAL A 370 2.44 -1.41 7.58
N VAL A 371 2.79 -0.28 6.97
CA VAL A 371 3.47 -0.24 5.67
C VAL A 371 4.85 -0.89 5.75
N ASP A 372 5.61 -0.65 6.82
CA ASP A 372 6.93 -1.27 7.05
C ASP A 372 6.84 -2.80 7.20
N ARG A 373 5.78 -3.30 7.85
CA ARG A 373 5.51 -4.74 7.93
C ARG A 373 5.11 -5.31 6.58
N CYS A 374 4.27 -4.59 5.84
CA CYS A 374 3.87 -4.95 4.49
C CYS A 374 5.06 -5.10 3.54
N ARG A 375 6.05 -4.20 3.60
CA ARG A 375 7.30 -4.26 2.80
C ARG A 375 8.05 -5.59 2.94
N SER A 376 7.85 -6.31 4.05
CA SER A 376 8.49 -7.60 4.30
C SER A 376 7.86 -8.74 3.51
N LEU A 377 6.61 -8.60 3.06
CA LEU A 377 5.90 -9.62 2.28
C LEU A 377 6.58 -9.87 0.93
N PRO A 378 6.68 -11.12 0.47
CA PRO A 378 7.47 -11.46 -0.70
C PRO A 378 6.82 -11.06 -2.02
N SER A 379 5.49 -11.16 -2.16
CA SER A 379 4.78 -10.84 -3.40
C SER A 379 4.07 -9.51 -3.39
N ILE A 380 4.08 -8.82 -4.53
CA ILE A 380 3.31 -7.59 -4.77
C ILE A 380 1.80 -7.80 -4.52
N SER A 381 1.24 -8.94 -4.94
CA SER A 381 -0.19 -9.25 -4.75
C SER A 381 -0.56 -9.28 -3.26
N MET A 382 0.30 -9.88 -2.44
CA MET A 382 0.10 -9.95 -0.99
C MET A 382 0.25 -8.59 -0.33
N ARG A 383 1.24 -7.79 -0.76
CA ARG A 383 1.41 -6.41 -0.28
C ARG A 383 0.17 -5.57 -0.55
N SER A 384 -0.34 -5.65 -1.79
CA SER A 384 -1.57 -4.98 -2.21
C SER A 384 -2.76 -5.39 -1.34
N ARG A 385 -2.96 -6.70 -1.15
CA ARG A 385 -4.05 -7.24 -0.34
C ARG A 385 -3.94 -6.82 1.12
N PHE A 386 -2.76 -6.94 1.70
CA PHE A 386 -2.52 -6.57 3.10
C PHE A 386 -2.75 -5.08 3.35
N LEU A 387 -2.29 -4.19 2.47
CA LEU A 387 -2.56 -2.74 2.62
C LEU A 387 -4.04 -2.40 2.52
N ARG A 388 -4.78 -3.05 1.62
CA ARG A 388 -6.24 -2.86 1.53
C ARG A 388 -6.97 -3.36 2.76
N LEU A 389 -6.52 -4.47 3.33
CA LEU A 389 -7.16 -5.01 4.52
C LEU A 389 -6.74 -4.28 5.78
N ALA A 390 -5.49 -3.84 5.93
CA ALA A 390 -4.98 -3.25 7.16
C ALA A 390 -4.87 -1.72 7.14
N ALA A 391 -4.24 -1.14 6.12
CA ALA A 391 -3.97 0.30 6.08
C ALA A 391 -5.23 1.12 5.75
N VAL A 392 -6.00 0.70 4.75
CA VAL A 392 -7.22 1.40 4.33
C VAL A 392 -8.24 1.56 5.48
N PRO A 393 -8.56 0.52 6.28
CA PRO A 393 -9.47 0.68 7.42
C PRO A 393 -8.95 1.61 8.52
N ILE A 394 -7.64 1.73 8.70
CA ILE A 394 -7.06 2.72 9.65
C ILE A 394 -7.33 4.14 9.14
N ILE A 395 -7.17 4.39 7.84
CA ILE A 395 -7.46 5.70 7.21
C ILE A 395 -8.97 6.00 7.29
N GLN A 396 -9.82 5.03 6.98
CA GLN A 396 -11.27 5.18 7.09
C GLN A 396 -11.69 5.44 8.54
N LYS A 397 -11.09 4.76 9.51
CA LYS A 397 -11.36 5.02 10.93
C LYS A 397 -10.94 6.43 11.35
N PHE A 398 -9.83 6.93 10.83
CA PHE A 398 -9.42 8.32 11.05
C PHE A 398 -10.46 9.30 10.51
N LEU A 399 -10.92 9.10 9.26
CA LEU A 399 -11.95 9.91 8.64
C LEU A 399 -13.27 9.87 9.43
N ASP A 400 -13.70 8.69 9.89
CA ASP A 400 -14.88 8.54 10.75
C ASP A 400 -14.75 9.37 12.03
N CYS A 401 -13.56 9.36 12.66
CA CYS A 401 -13.29 10.17 13.83
C CYS A 401 -13.39 11.67 13.50
N LEU A 402 -12.88 12.13 12.36
CA LEU A 402 -13.04 13.53 11.92
C LEU A 402 -14.52 13.90 11.72
N LEU A 403 -15.28 13.02 11.05
CA LEU A 403 -16.68 13.23 10.76
C LEU A 403 -17.53 13.31 12.02
N ILE A 404 -17.38 12.34 12.94
CA ILE A 404 -18.10 12.32 14.22
C ILE A 404 -17.83 13.60 15.00
N ARG A 405 -16.57 14.04 15.08
CA ARG A 405 -16.18 15.25 15.81
C ARG A 405 -16.84 16.50 15.26
N CYS A 406 -16.91 16.63 13.93
CA CYS A 406 -17.57 17.76 13.29
C CYS A 406 -19.09 17.71 13.45
N GLN A 407 -19.71 16.53 13.34
CA GLN A 407 -21.14 16.33 13.57
C GLN A 407 -21.55 16.62 15.02
N GLU A 408 -20.72 16.24 16.00
CA GLU A 408 -20.94 16.59 17.41
C GLU A 408 -20.90 18.11 17.61
N ALA A 409 -19.94 18.79 16.98
CA ALA A 409 -19.82 20.25 17.04
C ALA A 409 -21.06 20.93 16.43
N GLU A 410 -21.52 20.43 15.27
CA GLU A 410 -22.73 20.94 14.62
C GLU A 410 -24.00 20.64 15.44
N GLY A 411 -24.13 19.43 15.99
CA GLY A 411 -25.32 19.00 16.73
C GLY A 411 -25.50 19.69 18.08
N LEU A 412 -24.40 20.04 18.76
CA LEU A 412 -24.46 20.65 20.09
C LEU A 412 -24.72 22.16 20.05
N THR A 413 -24.18 22.87 19.06
CA THR A 413 -24.16 24.34 19.07
C THR A 413 -24.55 24.98 17.74
N ALA A 414 -24.90 24.19 16.73
CA ALA A 414 -25.10 24.64 15.35
C ALA A 414 -23.87 25.44 14.81
N LEU A 415 -22.67 25.15 15.33
CA LEU A 415 -21.41 25.84 15.04
C LEU A 415 -21.44 27.36 15.33
N THR A 416 -22.24 27.79 16.29
CA THR A 416 -22.40 29.22 16.61
C THR A 416 -21.40 29.73 17.64
N ASP A 417 -20.80 28.85 18.44
CA ASP A 417 -19.76 29.12 19.43
C ASP A 417 -18.36 29.04 18.80
N ASP A 418 -17.39 29.69 19.42
CA ASP A 418 -16.02 29.73 18.92
C ASP A 418 -15.31 28.38 19.08
N ASP A 419 -15.59 27.64 20.14
CA ASP A 419 -14.97 26.33 20.42
C ASP A 419 -15.35 25.29 19.35
N ALA A 420 -16.62 25.25 18.93
CA ALA A 420 -17.05 24.39 17.83
C ALA A 420 -16.40 24.76 16.49
N LEU A 421 -16.24 26.06 16.19
CA LEU A 421 -15.53 26.51 14.98
C LEU A 421 -14.06 26.06 15.00
N VAL A 422 -13.40 26.17 16.15
CA VAL A 422 -12.01 25.68 16.34
C VAL A 422 -11.95 24.16 16.21
N LYS A 423 -12.92 23.42 16.77
CA LYS A 423 -13.00 21.95 16.65
C LYS A 423 -13.11 21.52 15.19
N VAL A 424 -13.99 22.13 14.41
CA VAL A 424 -14.14 21.86 12.97
C VAL A 424 -12.89 22.27 12.19
N ALA A 425 -12.31 23.44 12.49
CA ALA A 425 -11.08 23.89 11.83
C ALA A 425 -9.91 22.93 12.07
N ASN A 426 -9.76 22.40 13.28
CA ASN A 426 -8.75 21.39 13.60
C ASN A 426 -8.98 20.08 12.82
N SER A 427 -10.24 19.65 12.64
CA SER A 427 -10.55 18.47 11.83
C SER A 427 -10.24 18.67 10.35
N ILE A 428 -10.52 19.86 9.79
CA ILE A 428 -10.19 20.20 8.40
C ILE A 428 -8.66 20.19 8.20
N ASN A 429 -7.91 20.81 9.12
CA ASN A 429 -6.45 20.79 9.09
C ASN A 429 -5.88 19.37 9.17
N ALA A 430 -6.48 18.53 10.02
CA ALA A 430 -6.11 17.13 10.17
C ALA A 430 -6.29 16.37 8.84
N ALA A 431 -7.46 16.52 8.20
CA ALA A 431 -7.73 15.92 6.91
C ALA A 431 -6.74 16.38 5.83
N ARG A 432 -6.42 17.68 5.76
CA ARG A 432 -5.49 18.22 4.75
C ARG A 432 -4.07 17.69 4.92
N TYR A 433 -3.58 17.67 6.15
CA TYR A 433 -2.26 17.14 6.42
C TYR A 433 -2.18 15.65 6.08
N PHE A 434 -3.19 14.88 6.46
CA PHE A 434 -3.25 13.45 6.17
C PHE A 434 -3.30 13.16 4.66
N GLU A 435 -4.14 13.90 3.93
CA GLU A 435 -4.23 13.85 2.47
C GLU A 435 -2.88 14.16 1.81
N SER A 436 -2.18 15.21 2.25
CA SER A 436 -0.86 15.57 1.74
C SER A 436 0.14 14.42 1.89
N VAL A 437 0.16 13.77 3.06
CA VAL A 437 1.07 12.64 3.32
C VAL A 437 0.72 11.43 2.46
N LEU A 438 -0.58 11.12 2.30
CA LEU A 438 -1.00 10.01 1.44
C LEU A 438 -0.70 10.26 -0.04
N LYS A 439 -0.81 11.51 -0.50
CA LYS A 439 -0.38 11.92 -1.85
C LYS A 439 1.13 11.73 -2.04
N GLU A 440 1.94 12.17 -1.08
CA GLU A 440 3.40 11.93 -1.12
C GLU A 440 3.73 10.44 -1.15
N TRP A 441 3.04 9.62 -0.34
CA TRP A 441 3.22 8.17 -0.36
C TRP A 441 2.82 7.56 -1.71
N SER A 442 1.79 8.09 -2.39
CA SER A 442 1.39 7.59 -3.71
C SER A 442 2.47 7.80 -4.79
N GLU A 443 3.43 8.69 -4.55
CA GLU A 443 4.57 8.95 -5.43
C GLU A 443 5.81 8.08 -5.10
N ASP A 444 5.83 7.40 -3.96
CA ASP A 444 6.93 6.48 -3.58
C ASP A 444 6.89 5.22 -4.48
N VAL A 445 8.08 4.83 -4.97
CA VAL A 445 8.34 3.66 -5.82
C VAL A 445 7.63 2.41 -5.27
N PHE A 446 7.66 2.21 -3.95
CA PHE A 446 7.00 1.07 -3.32
C PHE A 446 5.50 0.99 -3.64
N PHE A 447 4.78 2.11 -3.60
CA PHE A 447 3.34 2.14 -3.86
C PHE A 447 3.03 2.14 -5.36
N LEU A 448 3.89 2.76 -6.18
CA LEU A 448 3.80 2.72 -7.63
C LEU A 448 3.98 1.29 -8.18
N GLU A 449 4.90 0.51 -7.63
CA GLU A 449 5.10 -0.92 -7.99
C GLU A 449 3.87 -1.77 -7.65
N ILE A 450 3.25 -1.53 -6.49
CA ILE A 450 2.03 -2.23 -6.08
C ILE A 450 0.87 -1.93 -7.03
N TRP A 451 0.80 -0.68 -7.49
CA TRP A 451 -0.18 -0.25 -8.46
C TRP A 451 0.05 -0.87 -9.85
N SER A 452 1.28 -0.84 -10.37
CA SER A 452 1.59 -1.40 -11.69
C SER A 452 1.34 -2.91 -11.73
N GLY A 453 1.77 -3.65 -10.70
CA GLY A 453 1.54 -5.10 -10.60
C GLY A 453 0.05 -5.48 -10.52
N GLN A 454 -0.82 -4.57 -10.09
CA GLN A 454 -2.27 -4.78 -10.12
C GLN A 454 -2.84 -4.58 -11.54
N SER A 455 -2.37 -3.57 -12.28
CA SER A 455 -2.83 -3.33 -13.66
C SER A 455 -2.51 -4.49 -14.59
N ASP A 456 -1.36 -5.14 -14.39
CA ASP A 456 -0.94 -6.33 -15.14
C ASP A 456 -1.79 -7.57 -14.80
N GLN A 457 -2.18 -7.76 -13.53
CA GLN A 457 -3.06 -8.87 -13.10
C GLN A 457 -4.50 -8.74 -13.60
N LEU A 458 -4.97 -7.50 -13.81
CA LEU A 458 -6.26 -7.23 -14.45
C LEU A 458 -6.22 -7.35 -15.99
N GLY A 459 -5.08 -7.72 -16.58
CA GLY A 459 -4.93 -7.90 -18.02
C GLY A 459 -4.98 -6.59 -18.81
N ILE A 460 -4.68 -5.46 -18.17
CA ILE A 460 -4.66 -4.14 -18.81
C ILE A 460 -3.30 -3.98 -19.49
N SER A 461 -3.14 -4.63 -20.65
CA SER A 461 -2.03 -4.31 -21.54
C SER A 461 -2.19 -2.85 -21.97
N VAL A 462 -1.32 -1.97 -21.48
CA VAL A 462 -1.09 -0.65 -22.07
C VAL A 462 -0.37 -0.87 -23.39
N GLY A 463 -1.13 -1.28 -24.42
CA GLY A 463 -0.53 -1.67 -25.68
C GLY A 463 -1.42 -2.46 -26.62
N ASP A 464 -2.68 -2.07 -26.80
CA ASP A 464 -3.39 -2.44 -28.04
C ASP A 464 -3.54 -1.19 -28.92
N GLN A 465 -2.97 -1.25 -30.13
CA GLN A 465 -2.79 -0.12 -31.05
C GLN A 465 -4.10 0.31 -31.76
N ASN A 466 -5.24 0.21 -31.09
CA ASN A 466 -6.50 0.75 -31.60
C ASN A 466 -7.04 1.76 -30.59
N GLY A 467 -6.75 3.03 -30.85
CA GLY A 467 -7.00 4.18 -29.98
C GLY A 467 -8.48 4.52 -29.76
N ASN A 468 -9.24 3.60 -29.18
CA ASN A 468 -10.53 3.85 -28.57
C ASN A 468 -10.57 3.10 -27.22
N VAL A 469 -9.97 3.70 -26.20
CA VAL A 469 -10.27 3.36 -24.81
C VAL A 469 -11.09 4.53 -24.28
N GLU A 470 -12.40 4.34 -24.19
CA GLU A 470 -13.20 5.16 -23.27
C GLU A 470 -12.63 4.92 -21.86
N PRO A 471 -12.28 5.96 -21.10
CA PRO A 471 -11.83 5.79 -19.74
C PRO A 471 -13.00 5.17 -18.96
N VAL A 472 -12.84 3.95 -18.48
CA VAL A 472 -13.78 3.37 -17.52
C VAL A 472 -13.75 4.26 -16.28
N GLU A 473 -14.82 5.02 -16.08
CA GLU A 473 -15.05 5.82 -14.87
C GLU A 473 -14.91 4.91 -13.64
N GLY A 474 -13.85 5.16 -12.86
CA GLY A 474 -13.51 4.39 -11.65
C GLY A 474 -12.01 4.10 -11.43
N LEU A 475 -11.14 4.39 -12.41
CA LEU A 475 -9.71 4.07 -12.33
C LEU A 475 -8.82 5.32 -12.37
N GLU A 476 -9.02 6.25 -11.43
CA GLU A 476 -8.05 7.31 -11.17
C GLU A 476 -7.11 6.89 -10.01
N SER A 477 -5.80 6.94 -10.29
CA SER A 477 -4.59 7.00 -9.44
C SER A 477 -4.50 6.39 -8.01
N GLY A 478 -4.06 5.13 -7.89
CA GLY A 478 -3.27 4.65 -6.72
C GLY A 478 -4.02 3.89 -5.61
N ILE A 479 -3.28 3.15 -4.76
CA ILE A 479 -3.86 2.25 -3.74
C ILE A 479 -4.72 2.96 -2.67
N PHE A 480 -4.45 4.22 -2.40
CA PHE A 480 -5.19 5.05 -1.43
C PHE A 480 -6.05 6.12 -2.11
N TYR A 481 -6.33 6.00 -3.41
CA TYR A 481 -7.04 7.03 -4.16
C TYR A 481 -8.39 7.39 -3.54
N GLU A 482 -9.19 6.37 -3.27
CA GLU A 482 -10.55 6.53 -2.76
C GLU A 482 -10.54 7.23 -1.40
N GLU A 483 -9.58 6.88 -0.54
CA GLU A 483 -9.40 7.52 0.75
C GLU A 483 -8.92 8.99 0.63
N ILE A 484 -8.04 9.29 -0.32
CA ILE A 484 -7.58 10.66 -0.62
C ILE A 484 -8.77 11.51 -1.07
N VAL A 485 -9.59 11.02 -2.01
CA VAL A 485 -10.79 11.72 -2.50
C VAL A 485 -11.77 11.98 -1.36
N LYS A 486 -12.02 10.99 -0.50
CA LYS A 486 -12.91 11.17 0.67
C LYS A 486 -12.40 12.24 1.65
N LEU A 487 -11.08 12.34 1.85
CA LEU A 487 -10.48 13.39 2.69
C LEU A 487 -10.65 14.78 2.04
N GLU A 488 -10.49 14.88 0.71
CA GLU A 488 -10.72 16.12 -0.04
C GLU A 488 -12.19 16.57 0.04
N GLU A 489 -13.13 15.66 -0.22
CA GLU A 489 -14.56 15.91 -0.13
C GLU A 489 -14.96 16.39 1.26
N PHE A 490 -14.48 15.70 2.31
CA PHE A 490 -14.70 16.08 3.70
C PHE A 490 -14.24 17.52 3.96
N ARG A 491 -13.03 17.89 3.52
CA ARG A 491 -12.50 19.24 3.72
C ARG A 491 -13.37 20.30 3.05
N ILE A 492 -13.74 20.07 1.79
CA ILE A 492 -14.54 21.01 1.00
C ILE A 492 -15.91 21.20 1.65
N GLU A 493 -16.57 20.10 2.03
CA GLU A 493 -17.87 20.15 2.69
C GLU A 493 -17.84 20.96 3.99
N TRP A 494 -16.90 20.64 4.89
CA TRP A 494 -16.84 21.28 6.19
C TRP A 494 -16.32 22.73 6.13
N ALA A 495 -15.42 23.06 5.20
CA ALA A 495 -15.04 24.45 4.95
C ALA A 495 -16.24 25.28 4.44
N GLU A 496 -17.05 24.74 3.54
CA GLU A 496 -18.25 25.42 3.07
C GLU A 496 -19.29 25.57 4.19
N LYS A 497 -19.46 24.56 5.06
CA LYS A 497 -20.32 24.67 6.25
C LYS A 497 -19.88 25.80 7.20
N LEU A 498 -18.58 25.96 7.43
CA LEU A 498 -18.06 27.10 8.22
C LEU A 498 -18.48 28.43 7.59
N SER A 499 -18.32 28.58 6.27
CA SER A 499 -18.72 29.78 5.53
C SER A 499 -20.22 30.07 5.70
N VAL A 500 -21.06 29.04 5.53
CA VAL A 500 -22.53 29.13 5.59
C VAL A 500 -23.01 29.52 6.98
N VAL A 501 -22.42 28.96 8.04
CA VAL A 501 -22.84 29.27 9.41
C VAL A 501 -22.48 30.72 9.78
N ILE A 502 -21.27 31.16 9.43
CA ILE A 502 -20.86 32.55 9.67
C ILE A 502 -21.74 33.51 8.88
N LEU A 503 -22.03 33.20 7.62
CA LEU A 503 -22.95 34.00 6.80
C LEU A 503 -24.34 34.09 7.43
N ARG A 504 -24.91 32.98 7.92
CA ARG A 504 -26.23 32.97 8.59
C ARG A 504 -26.24 33.84 9.83
N GLY A 505 -25.17 33.79 10.64
CA GLY A 505 -25.03 34.63 11.82
C GLY A 505 -24.91 36.11 11.46
N PHE A 506 -24.14 36.43 10.42
CA PHE A 506 -24.00 37.79 9.90
C PHE A 506 -25.34 38.32 9.35
N ASP A 507 -26.03 37.54 8.51
CA ASP A 507 -27.34 37.88 7.97
C ASP A 507 -28.35 38.11 9.09
N ALA A 508 -28.31 37.31 10.16
CA ALA A 508 -29.17 37.44 11.32
C ALA A 508 -28.99 38.78 12.04
N GLN A 509 -27.76 39.26 12.18
CA GLN A 509 -27.43 40.57 12.75
C GLN A 509 -27.72 41.72 11.78
N CYS A 510 -27.54 41.51 10.47
CA CYS A 510 -27.84 42.49 9.43
C CYS A 510 -29.35 42.68 9.18
N ARG A 511 -30.25 41.88 9.77
CA ARG A 511 -31.70 41.95 9.48
C ARG A 511 -32.30 43.33 9.68
N ASP A 512 -31.92 44.03 10.74
CA ASP A 512 -32.47 45.36 11.05
C ASP A 512 -31.92 46.43 10.09
N TYR A 513 -30.63 46.31 9.72
CA TYR A 513 -30.03 47.11 8.67
C TYR A 513 -30.74 46.94 7.32
N MET A 514 -31.06 45.70 6.94
CA MET A 514 -31.78 45.39 5.69
C MET A 514 -33.23 45.88 5.69
N LYS A 515 -33.92 45.82 6.84
CA LYS A 515 -35.33 46.22 6.95
C LYS A 515 -35.53 47.72 7.05
N ASN A 516 -34.55 48.48 7.50
CA ASN A 516 -34.69 49.92 7.71
C ASN A 516 -34.69 50.73 6.40
N ARG A 517 -35.82 50.71 5.68
CA ARG A 517 -35.96 51.41 4.39
C ARG A 517 -35.85 52.93 4.48
N ARG A 518 -36.02 53.51 5.66
CA ARG A 518 -36.02 54.96 5.88
C ARG A 518 -34.62 55.54 5.80
N GLN A 519 -33.59 54.76 6.16
CA GLN A 519 -32.19 55.21 6.14
C GLN A 519 -31.68 55.60 4.74
N TRP A 520 -32.37 55.18 3.69
CA TRP A 520 -32.05 55.48 2.28
C TRP A 520 -32.74 56.74 1.75
N GLN A 521 -33.69 57.30 2.53
CA GLN A 521 -34.54 58.44 2.15
C GLN A 521 -34.30 59.68 3.02
N GLU A 522 -33.62 59.53 4.15
CA GLU A 522 -33.28 60.64 5.04
C GLU A 522 -32.21 61.56 4.43
N LYS A 523 -32.34 62.86 4.67
CA LYS A 523 -31.29 63.84 4.35
C LYS A 523 -30.11 63.61 5.31
N SER A 524 -28.89 63.71 4.80
CA SER A 524 -27.68 63.54 5.60
C SER A 524 -27.59 64.62 6.69
N GLU A 525 -27.80 64.22 7.95
CA GLU A 525 -27.30 64.99 9.10
C GLU A 525 -25.92 64.43 9.47
N ASP A 526 -24.90 65.27 9.31
CA ASP A 526 -23.50 65.16 9.73
C ASP A 526 -22.76 63.81 9.64
N GLY A 527 -21.75 63.78 8.76
CA GLY A 527 -20.49 63.06 8.97
C GLY A 527 -20.38 61.61 8.45
N TRP A 528 -19.14 61.25 8.10
CA TRP A 528 -18.68 59.89 7.75
C TRP A 528 -18.90 58.94 8.93
N THR A 529 -20.11 58.40 9.07
CA THR A 529 -20.46 57.48 10.15
C THR A 529 -21.17 56.25 9.59
N VAL A 530 -20.64 55.07 9.92
CA VAL A 530 -21.22 53.78 9.55
C VAL A 530 -22.61 53.66 10.16
N SER A 531 -23.54 53.10 9.41
CA SER A 531 -24.90 52.83 9.89
C SER A 531 -24.86 52.02 11.19
N LYS A 532 -25.48 52.54 12.26
CA LYS A 532 -25.47 51.90 13.60
C LYS A 532 -25.91 50.44 13.59
N PHE A 533 -26.83 50.09 12.70
CA PHE A 533 -27.36 48.72 12.55
C PHE A 533 -26.41 47.76 11.81
N LEU A 534 -25.35 48.26 11.17
CA LEU A 534 -24.35 47.46 10.46
C LEU A 534 -23.13 47.15 11.35
N VAL A 535 -22.81 48.02 12.31
CA VAL A 535 -21.63 47.89 13.18
C VAL A 535 -21.60 46.54 13.92
N GLY A 536 -22.72 46.12 14.52
CA GLY A 536 -22.78 44.84 15.25
C GLY A 536 -22.56 43.62 14.35
N ALA A 537 -23.05 43.67 13.11
CA ALA A 537 -22.84 42.59 12.16
C ALA A 537 -21.38 42.52 11.68
N LEU A 538 -20.72 43.67 11.49
CA LEU A 538 -19.31 43.73 11.14
C LEU A 538 -18.41 43.25 12.28
N ASP A 539 -18.73 43.62 13.53
CA ASP A 539 -18.03 43.13 14.72
C ASP A 539 -18.13 41.61 14.85
N TYR A 540 -19.35 41.06 14.67
CA TYR A 540 -19.57 39.61 14.62
C TYR A 540 -18.75 38.93 13.52
N LEU A 541 -18.76 39.50 12.31
CA LEU A 541 -18.01 38.97 11.16
C LEU A 541 -16.51 38.93 11.47
N GLN A 542 -15.93 40.03 11.94
CA GLN A 542 -14.52 40.10 12.29
C GLN A 542 -14.15 39.15 13.43
N GLY A 543 -14.98 39.07 14.47
CA GLY A 543 -14.77 38.14 15.58
C GLY A 543 -14.73 36.69 15.13
N LYS A 544 -15.73 36.24 14.36
CA LYS A 544 -15.78 34.86 13.85
C LYS A 544 -14.67 34.56 12.86
N MET A 545 -14.37 35.49 11.96
CA MET A 545 -13.29 35.29 10.99
C MET A 545 -11.91 35.25 11.63
N SER A 546 -11.66 36.01 12.70
CA SER A 546 -10.43 35.92 13.48
C SER A 546 -10.26 34.54 14.13
N VAL A 547 -11.34 33.94 14.65
CA VAL A 547 -11.31 32.57 15.20
C VAL A 547 -10.94 31.56 14.12
N VAL A 548 -11.59 31.64 12.95
CA VAL A 548 -11.30 30.72 11.83
C VAL A 548 -9.90 30.95 11.26
N GLU A 549 -9.44 32.20 11.11
CA GLU A 549 -8.10 32.53 10.62
C GLU A 549 -7.00 31.96 11.53
N ASN A 550 -7.19 32.06 12.85
CA ASN A 550 -6.25 31.51 13.82
C ASN A 550 -6.27 29.97 13.81
N GLY A 551 -7.45 29.36 13.71
CA GLY A 551 -7.62 27.90 13.78
C GLY A 551 -7.30 27.14 12.51
N LEU A 552 -7.72 27.64 11.35
CA LEU A 552 -7.70 26.97 10.04
C LEU A 552 -6.40 27.24 9.29
N ASN A 553 -5.98 26.29 8.47
CA ASN A 553 -4.84 26.45 7.56
C ASN A 553 -5.13 27.50 6.47
N GLY A 554 -4.08 28.12 5.94
CA GLY A 554 -4.21 29.27 5.05
C GLY A 554 -4.99 28.99 3.76
N ILE A 555 -4.82 27.81 3.17
CA ILE A 555 -5.46 27.47 1.89
C ILE A 555 -6.97 27.28 2.06
N ASP A 556 -7.42 26.55 3.10
CA ASP A 556 -8.85 26.37 3.36
C ASP A 556 -9.49 27.67 3.82
N PHE A 557 -8.76 28.47 4.60
CA PHE A 557 -9.20 29.80 4.99
C PHE A 557 -9.52 30.70 3.78
N VAL A 558 -8.70 30.63 2.73
CA VAL A 558 -8.99 31.35 1.47
C VAL A 558 -10.30 30.90 0.84
N GLY A 559 -10.60 29.60 0.87
CA GLY A 559 -11.90 29.08 0.42
C GLY A 559 -13.05 29.67 1.24
N VAL A 560 -12.95 29.60 2.57
CA VAL A 560 -14.00 30.06 3.50
C VAL A 560 -14.33 31.53 3.31
N TRP A 561 -13.34 32.43 3.32
CA TRP A 561 -13.63 33.87 3.23
C TRP A 561 -14.15 34.27 1.85
N ARG A 562 -13.73 33.59 0.77
CA ARG A 562 -14.24 33.84 -0.58
C ARG A 562 -15.69 33.41 -0.73
N SER A 563 -16.06 32.23 -0.23
CA SER A 563 -17.46 31.79 -0.17
C SER A 563 -18.31 32.77 0.64
N LEU A 564 -17.78 33.25 1.77
CA LEU A 564 -18.45 34.22 2.62
C LEU A 564 -18.66 35.58 1.92
N ALA A 565 -17.64 36.11 1.22
CA ALA A 565 -17.75 37.33 0.45
C ALA A 565 -18.82 37.23 -0.66
N ALA A 566 -18.83 36.11 -1.40
CA ALA A 566 -19.85 35.85 -2.42
C ALA A 566 -21.26 35.73 -1.81
N GLY A 567 -21.38 35.11 -0.63
CA GLY A 567 -22.62 35.03 0.14
C GLY A 567 -23.14 36.41 0.55
N ILE A 568 -22.27 37.26 1.11
CA ILE A 568 -22.60 38.63 1.52
C ILE A 568 -22.97 39.50 0.32
N ASP A 569 -22.23 39.43 -0.80
CA ASP A 569 -22.58 40.12 -2.06
C ASP A 569 -24.02 39.79 -2.49
N ARG A 570 -24.37 38.50 -2.47
CA ARG A 570 -25.72 38.05 -2.80
C ARG A 570 -26.76 38.55 -1.79
N SER A 571 -26.48 38.50 -0.49
CA SER A 571 -27.40 38.95 0.57
C SER A 571 -27.66 40.46 0.48
N PHE A 572 -26.61 41.27 0.31
CA PHE A 572 -26.73 42.72 0.18
C PHE A 572 -27.41 43.12 -1.12
N PHE A 573 -27.05 42.48 -2.23
CA PHE A 573 -27.68 42.74 -3.53
C PHE A 573 -29.20 42.48 -3.46
N ASN A 574 -29.61 41.32 -2.97
CA ASN A 574 -31.02 40.95 -2.91
C ASN A 574 -31.79 41.72 -1.82
N GLY A 575 -31.17 41.93 -0.67
CA GLY A 575 -31.78 42.58 0.49
C GLY A 575 -31.95 44.08 0.35
N ILE A 576 -31.00 44.76 -0.31
CA ILE A 576 -30.96 46.22 -0.42
C ILE A 576 -31.37 46.66 -1.81
N LEU A 577 -30.56 46.34 -2.83
CA LEU A 577 -30.73 46.86 -4.18
C LEU A 577 -31.99 46.32 -4.87
N MET A 578 -32.35 45.06 -4.59
CA MET A 578 -33.55 44.43 -5.13
C MET A 578 -34.77 44.57 -4.22
N SER A 579 -34.65 45.16 -3.02
CA SER A 579 -35.83 45.57 -2.26
C SER A 579 -36.37 46.87 -2.87
N ASN A 580 -37.69 46.99 -3.09
CA ASN A 580 -38.33 48.11 -3.81
C ASN A 580 -38.26 49.44 -3.01
N VAL A 581 -37.07 49.85 -2.63
CA VAL A 581 -36.70 51.03 -1.86
C VAL A 581 -36.41 52.17 -2.82
N LYS A 582 -36.48 53.41 -2.33
CA LYS A 582 -36.07 54.61 -3.07
C LYS A 582 -34.80 55.17 -2.45
N PHE A 583 -33.80 55.45 -3.29
CA PHE A 583 -32.49 55.98 -2.89
C PHE A 583 -32.35 57.46 -3.25
N TYR A 584 -32.24 58.30 -2.23
CA TYR A 584 -31.91 59.72 -2.32
C TYR A 584 -30.39 59.91 -2.22
N ASP A 585 -29.87 61.10 -2.53
CA ASP A 585 -28.42 61.36 -2.58
C ASP A 585 -27.71 61.01 -1.27
N GLY A 586 -28.24 61.45 -0.14
CA GLY A 586 -27.69 61.09 1.18
C GLY A 586 -27.74 59.58 1.48
N GLY A 587 -28.73 58.86 0.93
CA GLY A 587 -28.82 57.40 1.04
C GLY A 587 -27.79 56.66 0.19
N VAL A 588 -27.45 57.18 -0.99
CA VAL A 588 -26.40 56.63 -1.86
C VAL A 588 -25.01 56.86 -1.26
N GLU A 589 -24.77 58.04 -0.69
CA GLU A 589 -23.53 58.32 0.04
C GLU A 589 -23.38 57.41 1.26
N ARG A 590 -24.43 57.27 2.07
CA ARG A 590 -24.45 56.36 3.23
C ARG A 590 -24.18 54.91 2.82
N PHE A 591 -24.86 54.41 1.78
CA PHE A 591 -24.63 53.07 1.26
C PHE A 591 -23.19 52.88 0.76
N GLY A 592 -22.63 53.90 0.10
CA GLY A 592 -21.23 53.90 -0.31
C GLY A 592 -20.27 53.78 0.88
N SER A 593 -20.45 54.60 1.91
CA SER A 593 -19.61 54.58 3.13
C SER A 593 -19.72 53.25 3.89
N ASP A 594 -20.93 52.68 3.99
CA ASP A 594 -21.16 51.38 4.62
C ASP A 594 -20.42 50.25 3.87
N LEU A 595 -20.44 50.28 2.53
CA LEU A 595 -19.72 49.32 1.70
C LEU A 595 -18.20 49.48 1.79
N GLU A 596 -17.68 50.70 1.87
CA GLU A 596 -16.24 50.94 2.08
C GLU A 596 -15.75 50.28 3.38
N VAL A 597 -16.55 50.33 4.45
CA VAL A 597 -16.21 49.67 5.72
C VAL A 597 -16.36 48.16 5.64
N LEU A 598 -17.40 47.65 4.97
CA LEU A 598 -17.53 46.22 4.69
C LEU A 598 -16.32 45.70 3.91
N PHE A 599 -15.92 46.38 2.84
CA PHE A 599 -14.72 46.04 2.07
C PHE A 599 -13.46 46.13 2.93
N GLY A 600 -13.35 47.15 3.77
CA GLY A 600 -12.28 47.29 4.75
C GLY A 600 -12.16 46.10 5.70
N ALA A 601 -13.27 45.48 6.11
CA ALA A 601 -13.25 44.28 6.96
C ALA A 601 -12.57 43.07 6.27
N PHE A 602 -12.65 42.98 4.94
CA PHE A 602 -11.94 41.97 4.13
C PHE A 602 -10.55 42.42 3.69
N GLY A 603 -10.17 43.69 3.97
CA GLY A 603 -8.87 44.26 3.59
C GLY A 603 -7.68 43.56 4.25
N ALA A 604 -7.89 42.87 5.37
CA ALA A 604 -6.88 42.04 6.01
C ALA A 604 -6.49 40.81 5.18
N TRP A 605 -7.41 40.30 4.34
CA TRP A 605 -7.23 39.05 3.59
C TRP A 605 -7.06 39.25 2.08
N CYS A 606 -7.35 40.45 1.57
CA CYS A 606 -7.21 40.78 0.16
C CYS A 606 -6.87 42.25 -0.09
N LEU A 607 -5.97 42.50 -1.07
CA LEU A 607 -5.61 43.84 -1.53
C LEU A 607 -6.76 44.61 -2.21
N ARG A 608 -7.73 43.90 -2.83
CA ARG A 608 -8.86 44.50 -3.55
C ARG A 608 -10.18 43.79 -3.21
N PRO A 609 -10.75 44.03 -2.00
CA PRO A 609 -11.95 43.36 -1.55
C PRO A 609 -13.16 43.58 -2.47
N GLU A 610 -13.31 44.78 -3.05
CA GLU A 610 -14.37 45.14 -4.00
C GLU A 610 -14.57 44.12 -5.14
N GLY A 611 -13.49 43.48 -5.60
CA GLY A 611 -13.53 42.48 -6.67
C GLY A 611 -14.32 41.21 -6.29
N PHE A 612 -14.50 40.94 -5.00
CA PHE A 612 -15.27 39.81 -4.48
C PHE A 612 -16.74 40.15 -4.21
N PHE A 613 -17.14 41.42 -4.41
CA PHE A 613 -18.51 41.91 -4.30
C PHE A 613 -19.00 42.53 -5.62
N PRO A 614 -18.99 41.77 -6.73
CA PRO A 614 -19.21 42.35 -8.04
C PRO A 614 -20.63 42.90 -8.22
N ARG A 615 -21.67 42.24 -7.69
CA ARG A 615 -23.06 42.67 -7.92
C ARG A 615 -23.40 43.93 -7.13
N VAL A 616 -22.96 43.99 -5.89
CA VAL A 616 -23.19 45.16 -5.03
C VAL A 616 -22.36 46.35 -5.50
N SER A 617 -21.11 46.12 -5.92
CA SER A 617 -20.23 47.18 -6.45
C SER A 617 -20.78 47.78 -7.76
N GLU A 618 -21.23 46.93 -8.69
CA GLU A 618 -21.89 47.39 -9.92
C GLU A 618 -23.21 48.11 -9.62
N GLY A 619 -23.96 47.65 -8.63
CA GLY A 619 -25.17 48.31 -8.17
C GLY A 619 -24.92 49.69 -7.57
N LEU A 620 -23.91 49.84 -6.71
CA LEU A 620 -23.48 51.13 -6.18
C LEU A 620 -23.01 52.07 -7.31
N LYS A 621 -22.26 51.53 -8.28
CA LYS A 621 -21.82 52.30 -9.46
C LYS A 621 -23.01 52.89 -10.22
N LEU A 622 -24.07 52.10 -10.43
CA LEU A 622 -25.31 52.57 -11.04
C LEU A 622 -25.99 53.68 -10.22
N LEU A 623 -26.08 53.51 -8.89
CA LEU A 623 -26.69 54.51 -8.02
C LEU A 623 -25.92 55.85 -8.00
N LYS A 624 -24.59 55.81 -8.17
CA LYS A 624 -23.72 57.00 -8.26
C LYS A 624 -23.71 57.68 -9.64
N MET A 625 -24.31 57.08 -10.68
CA MET A 625 -24.35 57.71 -12.00
C MET A 625 -25.27 58.94 -12.04
N LYS A 626 -24.93 59.91 -12.89
CA LYS A 626 -25.78 61.09 -13.17
C LYS A 626 -27.02 60.68 -13.96
N GLU A 627 -28.13 61.40 -13.75
CA GLU A 627 -29.43 61.14 -14.38
C GLU A 627 -29.35 60.99 -15.91
N GLU A 628 -28.60 61.87 -16.59
CA GLU A 628 -28.41 61.84 -18.04
C GLU A 628 -27.82 60.51 -18.56
N LYS A 629 -26.90 59.90 -17.80
CA LYS A 629 -26.27 58.64 -18.19
C LYS A 629 -27.18 57.44 -17.93
N LEU A 630 -28.05 57.53 -16.92
CA LEU A 630 -29.01 56.48 -16.56
C LEU A 630 -30.22 56.46 -17.51
N GLN A 631 -30.65 57.59 -18.06
CA GLN A 631 -31.71 57.59 -19.08
C GLN A 631 -31.28 56.83 -20.35
N ASN A 632 -29.99 56.90 -20.70
CA ASN A 632 -29.41 56.13 -21.82
C ASN A 632 -29.33 54.62 -21.55
N SER A 633 -29.38 54.17 -20.28
CA SER A 633 -29.33 52.74 -19.93
C SER A 633 -30.61 52.00 -20.34
N LEU A 634 -31.77 52.66 -20.21
CA LEU A 634 -33.07 52.11 -20.60
C LEU A 634 -33.20 51.90 -22.12
N ALA A 635 -32.45 52.65 -22.91
CA ALA A 635 -32.45 52.55 -24.37
C ALA A 635 -31.35 51.63 -24.94
N GLY A 636 -30.21 51.52 -24.25
CA GLY A 636 -29.00 50.86 -24.77
C GLY A 636 -28.82 49.38 -24.40
N GLY A 637 -29.63 48.83 -23.49
CA GLY A 637 -29.64 47.40 -23.13
C GLY A 637 -28.26 46.85 -22.75
N GLU A 638 -27.96 45.62 -23.17
CA GLU A 638 -26.68 44.94 -22.85
C GLU A 638 -25.44 45.65 -23.39
N LYS A 639 -25.57 46.36 -24.53
CA LYS A 639 -24.44 47.06 -25.15
C LYS A 639 -23.97 48.22 -24.27
N TRP A 640 -24.93 48.99 -23.74
CA TRP A 640 -24.65 50.07 -22.78
C TRP A 640 -24.03 49.54 -21.48
N MET A 641 -24.49 48.37 -20.99
CA MET A 641 -23.94 47.75 -19.79
C MET A 641 -22.46 47.40 -19.96
N LYS A 642 -22.09 46.79 -21.10
CA LYS A 642 -20.70 46.46 -21.41
C LYS A 642 -19.82 47.71 -21.54
N GLU A 643 -20.32 48.76 -22.20
CA GLU A 643 -19.62 50.05 -22.36
C GLU A 643 -19.38 50.76 -21.02
N ASN A 644 -20.26 50.57 -20.03
CA ASN A 644 -20.13 51.13 -18.69
C ASN A 644 -19.48 50.16 -17.68
N GLY A 645 -18.96 49.01 -18.14
CA GLY A 645 -18.26 48.03 -17.32
C GLY A 645 -19.15 47.31 -16.30
N ILE A 646 -20.42 47.08 -16.63
CA ILE A 646 -21.37 46.27 -15.86
C ILE A 646 -21.41 44.89 -16.51
N ARG A 647 -20.96 43.87 -15.80
CA ARG A 647 -20.77 42.51 -16.33
C ARG A 647 -21.51 41.44 -15.52
N HIS A 648 -21.89 41.73 -14.28
CA HIS A 648 -22.41 40.75 -13.32
C HIS A 648 -23.90 40.95 -13.02
N LEU A 649 -24.50 42.01 -13.55
CA LEU A 649 -25.93 42.30 -13.47
C LEU A 649 -26.64 41.96 -14.78
N ASN A 650 -27.90 41.55 -14.71
CA ASN A 650 -28.75 41.37 -15.89
C ASN A 650 -29.53 42.65 -16.20
N VAL A 651 -30.04 42.81 -17.43
CA VAL A 651 -30.89 43.93 -17.85
C VAL A 651 -32.02 44.25 -16.86
N PRO A 652 -32.85 43.28 -16.38
CA PRO A 652 -33.91 43.56 -15.41
C PRO A 652 -33.39 44.06 -14.06
N ASP A 653 -32.20 43.63 -13.64
CA ASP A 653 -31.58 44.07 -12.39
C ASP A 653 -31.19 45.55 -12.50
N VAL A 654 -30.56 45.93 -13.62
CA VAL A 654 -30.18 47.32 -13.90
C VAL A 654 -31.41 48.22 -13.95
N GLU A 655 -32.46 47.81 -14.67
CA GLU A 655 -33.70 48.59 -14.73
C GLU A 655 -34.30 48.81 -13.34
N LYS A 656 -34.27 47.81 -12.48
CA LYS A 656 -34.82 47.90 -11.13
C LYS A 656 -34.03 48.87 -10.26
N ILE A 657 -32.70 48.84 -10.34
CA ILE A 657 -31.81 49.75 -9.62
C ILE A 657 -31.95 51.19 -10.15
N VAL A 658 -32.09 51.37 -11.47
CA VAL A 658 -32.33 52.71 -12.04
C VAL A 658 -33.67 53.26 -11.57
N LYS A 659 -34.73 52.43 -11.57
CA LYS A 659 -36.07 52.81 -11.07
C LYS A 659 -36.10 53.08 -9.56
N SER A 660 -35.15 52.56 -8.77
CA SER A 660 -35.05 52.83 -7.33
C SER A 660 -34.36 54.16 -7.03
N ARG A 661 -33.57 54.72 -7.95
CA ARG A 661 -32.89 56.01 -7.77
C ARG A 661 -33.87 57.19 -7.89
N VAL A 662 -33.75 58.15 -6.97
CA VAL A 662 -34.51 59.42 -6.99
C VAL A 662 -33.51 60.57 -6.93
N PHE A 663 -33.52 61.43 -7.95
CA PHE A 663 -32.74 62.66 -7.99
C PHE A 663 -33.58 63.79 -7.40
N THR A 664 -33.10 64.39 -6.32
CA THR A 664 -33.69 65.61 -5.76
C THR A 664 -32.92 66.82 -6.29
N SER A 665 -33.62 67.76 -6.92
CA SER A 665 -33.02 69.01 -7.42
C SER A 665 -32.58 69.94 -6.30
#